data_AF-A0AAD4CCK3-F1
#
_entry.id   AF-A0AAD4CCK3-F1
#
_cell.length_a   1.000
_cell.length_b   1.000
_cell.length_c   1.000
_cell.angle_alpha   90.00
_cell.angle_beta   90.00
_cell.angle_gamma   90.00
#
_symmetry.space_group_name_H-M   'P 1'
#
loop_
_entity.id
_entity.type
_entity.pdbx_description
1 polymer ?
#
loop_
_entity_poly.entity_id
_entity_poly.type
_entity_poly.pdbx_seq_one_letter_code
_entity_poly.pdbx_strand_id
1 'polypeptide(L)'
;MSTGTVRLKRRAVSMSLPPTYLSHIHEIDIQIGASRCPAESPSHDKAETKRSIEVLYHALRARHIDISSMVFERFKSKIFYEENITDHQGLLLKLLRQPMQVSHKELARILLVYDAMQGEDIGSIPINENAHRFYIRSWVFKPQQLLFVTRTLRETGFEFAELNEWEFQSCISTCQPLTIRYIGMIKGRRDFIQRSQLDIDEKSSSSLFGAFRDVVKKNFPHIYEQICIHELPQMSVFHFGGPDAVGNQPVADDIERLLIQLFNNKTLLNLQDGGQYVNYLPEPADEEMCSDMQQNFFELFPTHLSSFPESEWNKLSDDFSVIEKHAYTNSEVFNPHKNYFRAMRAEARPNQFLGATILLFLGEELSRKHLKDGHTFYNGSANASVLVRRLIARIRSIQRERTYGWQSNKDTSKSFAFINALPLPGYPDTSKALQFLKKYLQCVGPIIVASFGQRSSETIASGTSKLYFKQSTSPIPKKQSMTVSLRSYGRGEDDVMIHIPLSHPGKYQYGKRDPYSIRHFYIQLQLVYFVAHCAAEILVENMPLAGQYSRRHLCIMILHHARKRLQDKAEFIVETTGNAIEMQLVGSANASRVLVSLLHADPVPQQIKGTIQRRLKTVMLRQEVPETMHTGKLRSLLKRKAELPKKDYTCPIYGYATFDRILSLGRARGVPYSPERGAQLDRLWSDNIPELHLIIPHTREEYPQWCDGFMSLQKGQSYFLKVLSQIPDSQYVEALSRVCNSIGRHKKRFDGITSNTEIQSGLWVPRQAIQAYRAELSPRIKTIDMQGFPVEVKDNGDIKIKWLTSEGLKKTLAISGLRHVVPQRGLDCRALSFTEHGIDIVDATGRPIRPHEPWEKDPAPATLPRWTFKSKEGQLLQELWESVRASLGYNISTERIKCVPRKRNGVGLIPSNSNAEIPRQNRPPGVKDANYLLYHFLNERFPNGGTFRTASREKDVNSTEDLEAFVSFCKRPEYSVYPYTAKWLDMLDRPRPFIAILAPNIRAYRLCKARVTYPYIASERRHFTETIFELGAGDPN
;
A
#
# COMPACT_ATOMS: atom_id res chain seq x y z
N MET A 1 20.56 -20.23 -67.30
CA MET A 1 19.21 -19.65 -67.43
C MET A 1 18.45 -19.87 -66.13
N SER A 2 17.96 -18.77 -65.53
CA SER A 2 16.84 -18.65 -64.57
C SER A 2 16.55 -19.80 -63.60
N THR A 3 16.91 -19.63 -62.32
CA THR A 3 16.23 -20.29 -61.18
C THR A 3 15.41 -19.24 -60.42
N GLY A 4 14.09 -19.33 -60.58
CA GLY A 4 13.12 -18.37 -60.05
C GLY A 4 13.02 -18.39 -58.52
N THR A 5 13.13 -17.22 -57.92
CA THR A 5 12.95 -16.98 -56.49
C THR A 5 11.47 -16.68 -56.21
N VAL A 6 10.76 -17.60 -55.56
CA VAL A 6 9.38 -17.39 -55.09
C VAL A 6 9.40 -16.47 -53.87
N ARG A 7 8.93 -15.22 -54.05
CA ARG A 7 8.67 -14.25 -52.96
C ARG A 7 7.37 -14.63 -52.23
N LEU A 8 7.49 -15.22 -51.04
CA LEU A 8 6.39 -15.31 -50.08
C LEU A 8 6.08 -13.91 -49.50
N LYS A 9 4.97 -13.29 -49.92
CA LYS A 9 4.40 -12.09 -49.31
C LYS A 9 3.93 -12.41 -47.88
N ARG A 10 4.66 -11.93 -46.87
CA ARG A 10 4.19 -11.86 -45.48
C ARG A 10 3.04 -10.85 -45.37
N ARG A 11 1.79 -11.33 -45.30
CA ARG A 11 0.69 -10.55 -44.70
C ARG A 11 0.89 -10.56 -43.18
N ALA A 12 1.60 -9.56 -42.65
CA ALA A 12 1.57 -9.27 -41.23
C ALA A 12 0.21 -8.64 -40.90
N VAL A 13 -0.54 -9.24 -39.99
CA VAL A 13 -1.74 -8.65 -39.40
C VAL A 13 -1.29 -7.39 -38.65
N SER A 14 -1.74 -6.23 -39.13
CA SER A 14 -1.49 -4.91 -38.54
C SER A 14 -2.22 -4.78 -37.20
N MET A 15 -1.64 -5.36 -36.14
CA MET A 15 -2.01 -4.99 -34.77
C MET A 15 -1.17 -3.78 -34.37
N SER A 16 -1.80 -2.63 -34.18
CA SER A 16 -1.14 -1.42 -33.67
C SER A 16 -0.65 -1.69 -32.24
N LEU A 17 0.67 -1.79 -32.07
CA LEU A 17 1.28 -1.95 -30.75
C LEU A 17 1.06 -0.68 -29.90
N PRO A 18 0.68 -0.81 -28.61
CA PRO A 18 0.62 0.32 -27.69
C PRO A 18 1.88 1.21 -27.69
N PRO A 19 1.77 2.55 -27.54
CA PRO A 19 2.91 3.47 -27.56
C PRO A 19 4.01 3.18 -26.51
N THR A 20 3.65 2.56 -25.39
CA THR A 20 4.61 2.09 -24.37
C THR A 20 5.53 0.99 -24.89
N TYR A 21 5.09 0.22 -25.88
CA TYR A 21 5.90 -0.79 -26.56
C TYR A 21 6.78 -0.18 -27.63
N LEU A 22 6.38 0.91 -28.28
CA LEU A 22 7.25 1.62 -29.23
C LEU A 22 8.48 2.24 -28.55
N SER A 23 8.37 2.72 -27.31
CA SER A 23 9.54 3.18 -26.55
C SER A 23 10.45 2.04 -26.10
N HIS A 24 9.90 0.87 -25.77
CA HIS A 24 10.68 -0.34 -25.49
C HIS A 24 11.35 -0.90 -26.74
N ILE A 25 10.64 -0.93 -27.86
CA ILE A 25 11.18 -1.31 -29.17
C ILE A 25 12.30 -0.36 -29.56
N HIS A 26 12.15 0.95 -29.34
CA HIS A 26 13.22 1.90 -29.59
C HIS A 26 14.44 1.69 -28.66
N GLU A 27 14.23 1.37 -27.38
CA GLU A 27 15.31 1.04 -26.44
C GLU A 27 16.02 -0.27 -26.85
N ILE A 28 15.28 -1.25 -27.37
CA ILE A 28 15.80 -2.50 -27.95
C ILE A 28 16.51 -2.25 -29.29
N ASP A 29 15.97 -1.40 -30.16
CA ASP A 29 16.56 -1.07 -31.46
C ASP A 29 17.84 -0.26 -31.30
N ILE A 30 17.95 0.59 -30.27
CA ILE A 30 19.20 1.25 -29.89
C ILE A 30 20.23 0.20 -29.43
N GLN A 31 19.81 -0.79 -28.64
CA GLN A 31 20.70 -1.87 -28.17
C GLN A 31 21.11 -2.82 -29.30
N ILE A 32 20.19 -3.18 -30.20
CA ILE A 32 20.45 -4.04 -31.37
C ILE A 32 21.26 -3.29 -32.42
N GLY A 33 21.00 -1.99 -32.61
CA GLY A 33 21.75 -1.11 -33.52
C GLY A 33 23.20 -0.94 -33.08
N ALA A 34 23.47 -0.88 -31.78
CA ALA A 34 24.82 -0.92 -31.22
C ALA A 34 25.51 -2.29 -31.44
N SER A 35 24.77 -3.40 -31.52
CA SER A 35 25.31 -4.75 -31.76
C SER A 35 25.46 -5.14 -33.24
N ARG A 36 25.14 -4.24 -34.20
CA ARG A 36 25.29 -4.50 -35.65
C ARG A 36 26.52 -3.86 -36.29
N CYS A 37 27.51 -3.43 -35.51
CA CYS A 37 28.85 -3.18 -36.02
C CYS A 37 29.49 -4.51 -36.49
N PRO A 38 30.22 -4.53 -37.63
CA PRO A 38 30.79 -5.75 -38.18
C PRO A 38 31.85 -6.33 -37.23
N ALA A 39 31.62 -7.57 -36.77
CA ALA A 39 32.55 -8.45 -36.04
C ALA A 39 33.65 -7.73 -35.26
N GLU A 40 33.26 -7.03 -34.20
CA GLU A 40 34.22 -6.58 -33.20
C GLU A 40 34.87 -7.80 -32.52
N SER A 41 36.13 -7.65 -32.12
CA SER A 41 36.96 -8.73 -31.61
C SER A 41 36.34 -9.41 -30.36
N PRO A 42 36.61 -10.70 -30.09
CA PRO A 42 36.14 -11.44 -28.90
C PRO A 42 36.40 -10.75 -27.55
N SER A 43 37.33 -9.80 -27.51
CA SER A 43 37.60 -8.97 -26.33
C SER A 43 36.46 -8.01 -25.98
N HIS A 44 35.68 -7.54 -26.97
CA HIS A 44 34.57 -6.60 -26.74
C HIS A 44 33.39 -7.28 -26.02
N ASP A 45 32.99 -8.48 -26.47
CA ASP A 45 31.89 -9.26 -25.87
C ASP A 45 32.18 -9.64 -24.40
N LYS A 46 33.45 -9.95 -24.08
CA LYS A 46 33.89 -10.23 -22.70
C LYS A 46 33.74 -8.99 -21.81
N ALA A 47 34.14 -7.82 -22.31
CA ALA A 47 34.01 -6.57 -21.58
C ALA A 47 32.54 -6.16 -21.39
N GLU A 48 31.71 -6.33 -22.41
CA GLU A 48 30.27 -6.06 -22.36
C GLU A 48 29.55 -6.98 -21.37
N THR A 49 29.86 -8.28 -21.39
CA THR A 49 29.25 -9.26 -20.48
C THR A 49 29.62 -8.95 -19.04
N LYS A 50 30.90 -8.65 -18.76
CA LYS A 50 31.36 -8.23 -17.43
C LYS A 50 30.63 -6.96 -16.98
N ARG A 51 30.53 -5.95 -17.85
CA ARG A 51 29.79 -4.72 -17.57
C ARG A 51 28.30 -4.98 -17.30
N SER A 52 27.69 -5.91 -18.02
CA SER A 52 26.27 -6.25 -17.85
C SER A 52 25.99 -6.98 -16.53
N ILE A 53 26.93 -7.79 -16.02
CA ILE A 53 26.83 -8.36 -14.66
C ILE A 53 26.97 -7.27 -13.60
N GLU A 54 27.88 -6.31 -13.76
CA GLU A 54 27.99 -5.15 -12.85
C GLU A 54 26.67 -4.34 -12.80
N VAL A 55 25.96 -4.23 -13.93
CA VAL A 55 24.63 -3.59 -13.97
C VAL A 55 23.64 -4.29 -13.04
N LEU A 56 23.73 -5.61 -12.80
CA LEU A 56 22.87 -6.31 -11.83
C LEU A 56 23.11 -5.79 -10.41
N TYR A 57 24.37 -5.67 -10.01
CA TYR A 57 24.77 -5.14 -8.70
C TYR A 57 24.29 -3.69 -8.54
N HIS A 58 24.54 -2.84 -9.54
CA HIS A 58 24.07 -1.46 -9.53
C HIS A 58 22.54 -1.34 -9.53
N ALA A 59 21.82 -2.23 -10.22
CA ALA A 59 20.37 -2.25 -10.23
C ALA A 59 19.78 -2.66 -8.87
N LEU A 60 20.42 -3.58 -8.14
CA LEU A 60 20.07 -3.91 -6.76
C LEU A 60 20.33 -2.73 -5.82
N ARG A 61 21.51 -2.09 -5.93
CA ARG A 61 21.83 -0.90 -5.12
C ARG A 61 20.89 0.27 -5.40
N ALA A 62 20.51 0.50 -6.66
CA ALA A 62 19.54 1.52 -7.06
C ALA A 62 18.12 1.27 -6.49
N ARG A 63 17.85 0.05 -6.02
CA ARG A 63 16.62 -0.32 -5.30
C ARG A 63 16.81 -0.36 -3.78
N HIS A 64 17.93 0.16 -3.28
CA HIS A 64 18.30 0.14 -1.86
C HIS A 64 18.46 -1.28 -1.30
N ILE A 65 18.97 -2.20 -2.12
CA ILE A 65 19.29 -3.56 -1.70
C ILE A 65 20.80 -3.68 -1.59
N ASP A 66 21.27 -4.00 -0.38
CA ASP A 66 22.68 -4.27 -0.14
C ASP A 66 23.00 -5.71 -0.56
N ILE A 67 24.17 -5.93 -1.15
CA ILE A 67 24.68 -7.24 -1.53
C ILE A 67 26.14 -7.26 -1.13
N SER A 68 26.56 -8.29 -0.39
CA SER A 68 27.97 -8.44 -0.03
C SER A 68 28.84 -8.50 -1.28
N SER A 69 29.88 -7.66 -1.37
CA SER A 69 30.85 -7.67 -2.47
C SER A 69 31.50 -9.05 -2.64
N MET A 70 31.81 -9.72 -1.54
CA MET A 70 32.33 -11.10 -1.54
C MET A 70 31.34 -12.09 -2.17
N VAL A 71 30.04 -11.97 -1.84
CA VAL A 71 29.00 -12.83 -2.42
C VAL A 71 28.82 -12.53 -3.90
N PHE A 72 28.85 -11.26 -4.29
CA PHE A 72 28.77 -10.85 -5.69
C PHE A 72 29.95 -11.36 -6.52
N GLU A 73 31.19 -11.23 -6.04
CA GLU A 73 32.37 -11.76 -6.73
C GLU A 73 32.35 -13.29 -6.81
N ARG A 74 31.86 -13.97 -5.77
CA ARG A 74 31.63 -15.43 -5.81
C ARG A 74 30.55 -15.80 -6.83
N PHE A 75 29.45 -15.06 -6.88
CA PHE A 75 28.38 -15.29 -7.85
C PHE A 75 28.89 -15.09 -9.28
N LYS A 76 29.66 -14.03 -9.51
CA LYS A 76 30.30 -13.70 -10.78
C LYS A 76 31.27 -14.80 -11.23
N SER A 77 32.13 -15.29 -10.34
CA SER A 77 33.06 -16.39 -10.68
C SER A 77 32.34 -17.70 -10.99
N LYS A 78 31.15 -17.94 -10.41
CA LYS A 78 30.31 -19.09 -10.75
C LYS A 78 29.60 -18.95 -12.11
N ILE A 79 29.25 -17.74 -12.53
CA ILE A 79 28.67 -17.49 -13.87
C ILE A 79 29.75 -17.56 -14.96
N PHE A 80 30.96 -17.10 -14.65
CA PHE A 80 32.09 -17.05 -15.59
C PHE A 80 33.04 -18.26 -15.51
N TYR A 81 32.60 -19.39 -14.93
CA TYR A 81 33.48 -20.54 -14.69
C TYR A 81 34.13 -21.12 -15.97
N GLU A 82 33.49 -20.97 -17.13
CA GLU A 82 34.00 -21.41 -18.44
C GLU A 82 34.30 -20.21 -19.36
N GLU A 83 35.32 -19.41 -19.04
CA GLU A 83 35.67 -18.18 -19.79
C GLU A 83 36.08 -18.41 -21.27
N ASN A 84 36.33 -19.65 -21.68
CA ASN A 84 36.93 -19.99 -22.99
C ASN A 84 35.93 -20.33 -24.10
N ILE A 85 34.62 -20.29 -23.86
CA ILE A 85 33.62 -20.65 -24.88
C ILE A 85 32.86 -19.38 -25.32
N THR A 86 33.17 -18.87 -26.52
CA THR A 86 32.51 -17.69 -27.13
C THR A 86 30.98 -17.84 -27.16
N ASP A 87 30.48 -19.06 -27.36
CA ASP A 87 29.03 -19.37 -27.35
C ASP A 87 28.38 -19.12 -25.96
N HIS A 88 29.11 -19.31 -24.85
CA HIS A 88 28.60 -19.06 -23.50
C HIS A 88 28.33 -17.57 -23.26
N GLN A 89 29.21 -16.69 -23.72
CA GLN A 89 29.05 -15.24 -23.56
C GLN A 89 27.83 -14.73 -24.34
N GLY A 90 27.64 -15.20 -25.57
CA GLY A 90 26.46 -14.89 -26.38
C GLY A 90 25.16 -15.34 -25.70
N LEU A 91 25.13 -16.55 -25.14
CA LEU A 91 23.98 -17.07 -24.40
C LEU A 91 23.70 -16.30 -23.09
N LEU A 92 24.74 -15.88 -22.37
CA LEU A 92 24.60 -15.08 -21.16
C LEU A 92 24.08 -13.66 -21.46
N LEU A 93 24.57 -13.03 -22.54
CA LEU A 93 24.02 -11.76 -23.03
C LEU A 93 22.56 -11.92 -23.45
N LYS A 94 22.20 -13.03 -24.10
CA LYS A 94 20.81 -13.38 -24.42
C LYS A 94 19.96 -13.51 -23.14
N LEU A 95 20.47 -14.15 -22.09
CA LEU A 95 19.77 -14.23 -20.79
C LEU A 95 19.55 -12.86 -20.16
N LEU A 96 20.54 -11.98 -20.19
CA LEU A 96 20.46 -10.64 -19.60
C LEU A 96 19.47 -9.72 -20.36
N ARG A 97 19.43 -9.83 -21.69
CA ARG A 97 18.58 -8.97 -22.55
C ARG A 97 17.17 -9.53 -22.74
N GLN A 98 17.03 -10.84 -22.92
CA GLN A 98 15.79 -11.53 -23.30
C GLN A 98 15.62 -12.84 -22.53
N PRO A 99 15.53 -12.79 -21.18
CA PRO A 99 15.53 -13.98 -20.33
C PRO A 99 14.40 -14.96 -20.66
N MET A 100 13.24 -14.47 -21.12
CA MET A 100 12.10 -15.31 -21.49
C MET A 100 12.33 -16.13 -22.77
N GLN A 101 13.26 -15.75 -23.63
CA GLN A 101 13.57 -16.47 -24.89
C GLN A 101 14.71 -17.50 -24.73
N VAL A 102 15.32 -17.58 -23.55
CA VAL A 102 16.29 -18.62 -23.23
C VAL A 102 15.54 -19.94 -23.01
N SER A 103 15.91 -21.00 -23.71
CA SER A 103 15.38 -22.36 -23.55
C SER A 103 16.00 -23.08 -22.35
N HIS A 104 15.44 -24.23 -21.94
CA HIS A 104 16.05 -25.04 -20.87
C HIS A 104 17.45 -25.54 -21.24
N LYS A 105 17.66 -25.93 -22.50
CA LYS A 105 18.97 -26.37 -23.01
C LYS A 105 20.01 -25.25 -22.95
N GLU A 106 19.65 -24.04 -23.38
CA GLU A 106 20.53 -22.88 -23.27
C GLU A 106 20.79 -22.51 -21.80
N LEU A 107 19.76 -22.55 -20.96
CA LEU A 107 19.90 -22.29 -19.53
C LEU A 107 20.84 -23.27 -18.84
N ALA A 108 20.78 -24.56 -19.18
CA ALA A 108 21.69 -25.59 -18.67
C ALA A 108 23.14 -25.34 -19.06
N ARG A 109 23.40 -24.76 -20.24
CA ARG A 109 24.74 -24.35 -20.64
C ARG A 109 25.24 -23.12 -19.87
N ILE A 110 24.36 -22.15 -19.61
CA ILE A 110 24.73 -20.91 -18.92
C ILE A 110 24.95 -21.14 -17.42
N LEU A 111 24.04 -21.87 -16.77
CA LEU A 111 23.99 -22.00 -15.31
C LEU A 111 24.18 -23.44 -14.84
N LEU A 112 24.71 -24.34 -15.67
CA LEU A 112 25.03 -25.74 -15.29
C LEU A 112 23.90 -26.40 -14.48
N VAL A 113 22.66 -26.24 -14.93
CA VAL A 113 21.48 -26.67 -14.16
C VAL A 113 21.20 -28.15 -14.35
N TYR A 114 20.69 -28.81 -13.31
CA TYR A 114 20.33 -30.23 -13.33
C TYR A 114 18.82 -30.39 -13.27
N ASP A 115 18.24 -31.28 -14.08
CA ASP A 115 16.81 -31.57 -14.01
C ASP A 115 16.51 -32.45 -12.77
N ALA A 116 15.82 -31.86 -11.80
CA ALA A 116 15.47 -32.53 -10.55
C ALA A 116 14.40 -33.62 -10.75
N MET A 117 13.72 -33.67 -11.91
CA MET A 117 12.67 -34.64 -12.21
C MET A 117 13.17 -35.89 -12.93
N GLN A 118 14.33 -35.83 -13.60
CA GLN A 118 14.82 -36.91 -14.49
C GLN A 118 16.02 -37.70 -13.93
N GLY A 119 16.60 -37.29 -12.80
CA GLY A 119 17.77 -37.96 -12.24
C GLY A 119 17.42 -39.23 -11.46
N GLU A 120 17.62 -40.41 -12.05
CA GLU A 120 17.66 -41.70 -11.31
C GLU A 120 18.80 -41.73 -10.26
N ASP A 121 19.75 -40.79 -10.37
CA ASP A 121 20.96 -40.71 -9.55
C ASP A 121 20.91 -39.64 -8.44
N ILE A 122 19.76 -39.01 -8.17
CA ILE A 122 19.65 -37.96 -7.13
C ILE A 122 19.98 -38.51 -5.73
N GLY A 123 19.87 -39.83 -5.53
CA GLY A 123 20.29 -40.51 -4.30
C GLY A 123 21.80 -40.51 -4.03
N SER A 124 22.65 -40.23 -5.03
CA SER A 124 24.12 -40.27 -4.87
C SER A 124 24.74 -38.93 -4.46
N ILE A 125 24.03 -37.80 -4.58
CA ILE A 125 24.51 -36.51 -4.10
C ILE A 125 24.34 -36.44 -2.58
N PRO A 126 25.43 -36.32 -1.78
CA PRO A 126 25.33 -36.25 -0.33
C PRO A 126 24.44 -35.06 0.09
N ILE A 127 23.25 -35.36 0.62
CA ILE A 127 22.31 -34.33 1.06
C ILE A 127 22.88 -33.69 2.32
N ASN A 128 23.57 -32.56 2.16
CA ASN A 128 23.95 -31.74 3.28
C ASN A 128 22.69 -31.07 3.86
N GLU A 129 22.25 -31.55 5.02
CA GLU A 129 21.04 -31.11 5.71
C GLU A 129 21.02 -29.62 6.08
N ASN A 130 22.16 -28.95 5.98
CA ASN A 130 22.32 -27.55 6.31
C ASN A 130 22.61 -26.67 5.09
N ALA A 131 22.73 -27.24 3.89
CA ALA A 131 22.97 -26.46 2.69
C ALA A 131 21.72 -25.67 2.27
N HIS A 132 21.96 -24.46 1.77
CA HIS A 132 20.97 -23.74 0.97
C HIS A 132 21.16 -24.11 -0.48
N ARG A 133 20.11 -24.64 -1.11
CA ARG A 133 20.11 -25.04 -2.52
C ARG A 133 19.11 -24.19 -3.28
N PHE A 134 19.43 -23.85 -4.52
CA PHE A 134 18.63 -22.98 -5.37
C PHE A 134 18.04 -23.78 -6.51
N TYR A 135 16.83 -23.40 -6.93
CA TYR A 135 16.16 -24.03 -8.05
C TYR A 135 15.40 -23.00 -8.89
N ILE A 136 15.17 -23.35 -10.15
CA ILE A 136 14.35 -22.62 -11.11
C ILE A 136 13.21 -23.53 -11.54
N ARG A 137 11.97 -23.06 -11.40
CA ARG A 137 10.81 -23.70 -12.06
C ARG A 137 10.53 -22.99 -13.36
N SER A 138 10.23 -23.74 -14.41
CA SER A 138 10.04 -23.21 -15.75
C SER A 138 8.74 -23.73 -16.37
N TRP A 139 8.02 -22.83 -17.04
CA TRP A 139 6.85 -23.13 -17.87
C TRP A 139 7.08 -22.58 -19.27
N VAL A 140 6.98 -23.42 -20.28
CA VAL A 140 7.23 -23.06 -21.68
C VAL A 140 5.90 -22.83 -22.40
N PHE A 141 5.77 -21.68 -23.05
CA PHE A 141 4.59 -21.24 -23.77
C PHE A 141 4.93 -20.92 -25.22
N LYS A 142 3.98 -21.18 -26.12
CA LYS A 142 3.93 -20.43 -27.39
C LYS A 142 3.57 -18.97 -27.08
N PRO A 143 4.06 -17.99 -27.85
CA PRO A 143 3.75 -16.57 -27.61
C PRO A 143 2.26 -16.27 -27.43
N GLN A 144 1.40 -16.87 -28.27
CA GLN A 144 -0.05 -16.70 -28.19
C GLN A 144 -0.66 -17.29 -26.91
N GLN A 145 -0.11 -18.40 -26.39
CA GLN A 145 -0.59 -19.01 -25.13
C GLN A 145 -0.27 -18.10 -23.95
N LEU A 146 0.95 -17.55 -23.90
CA LEU A 146 1.33 -16.63 -22.83
C LEU A 146 0.55 -15.32 -22.89
N LEU A 147 0.29 -14.80 -24.10
CA LEU A 147 -0.58 -13.64 -24.29
C LEU A 147 -1.99 -13.90 -23.75
N PHE A 148 -2.54 -15.09 -24.00
CA PHE A 148 -3.84 -15.50 -23.47
C PHE A 148 -3.84 -15.55 -21.93
N VAL A 149 -2.83 -16.19 -21.32
CA VAL A 149 -2.69 -16.23 -19.85
C VAL A 149 -2.65 -14.80 -19.29
N THR A 150 -1.86 -13.93 -19.91
CA THR A 150 -1.68 -12.55 -19.47
C THR A 150 -2.97 -11.74 -19.54
N ARG A 151 -3.74 -11.87 -20.63
CA ARG A 151 -5.05 -11.22 -20.79
C ARG A 151 -6.08 -11.76 -19.78
N THR A 152 -6.15 -13.07 -19.61
CA THR A 152 -7.05 -13.70 -18.63
C THR A 152 -6.77 -13.19 -17.21
N LEU A 153 -5.50 -13.07 -16.83
CA LEU A 153 -5.13 -12.50 -15.53
C LEU A 153 -5.61 -11.04 -15.39
N ARG A 154 -5.47 -10.22 -16.43
CA ARG A 154 -5.99 -8.83 -16.40
C ARG A 154 -7.51 -8.77 -16.32
N GLU A 155 -8.20 -9.60 -17.10
CA GLU A 155 -9.67 -9.68 -17.13
C GLU A 155 -10.25 -10.11 -15.78
N THR A 156 -9.52 -10.95 -15.04
CA THR A 156 -9.87 -11.34 -13.66
C THR A 156 -9.50 -10.28 -12.61
N GLY A 157 -9.02 -9.11 -13.03
CA GLY A 157 -8.76 -7.95 -12.17
C GLY A 157 -7.33 -7.87 -11.62
N PHE A 158 -6.40 -8.71 -12.08
CA PHE A 158 -5.01 -8.63 -11.65
C PHE A 158 -4.24 -7.56 -12.42
N GLU A 159 -3.56 -6.66 -11.69
CA GLU A 159 -2.75 -5.55 -12.25
C GLU A 159 -1.26 -5.70 -11.87
N PHE A 160 -0.66 -6.88 -12.08
CA PHE A 160 0.78 -7.08 -11.82
C PHE A 160 1.64 -6.41 -12.91
N ALA A 161 2.79 -5.84 -12.53
CA ALA A 161 3.65 -5.10 -13.46
C ALA A 161 4.33 -6.01 -14.48
N GLU A 162 4.60 -7.24 -14.06
CA GLU A 162 5.17 -8.37 -14.81
C GLU A 162 4.34 -8.70 -16.05
N LEU A 163 3.01 -8.58 -15.96
CA LEU A 163 2.10 -8.84 -17.07
C LEU A 163 2.36 -7.92 -18.27
N ASN A 164 2.81 -6.68 -18.06
CA ASN A 164 3.14 -5.79 -19.16
C ASN A 164 4.34 -6.30 -19.96
N GLU A 165 5.34 -6.87 -19.26
CA GLU A 165 6.53 -7.44 -19.88
C GLU A 165 6.19 -8.75 -20.60
N TRP A 166 5.38 -9.62 -19.99
CA TRP A 166 4.98 -10.87 -20.62
C TRP A 166 4.15 -10.65 -21.89
N GLU A 167 3.22 -9.69 -21.84
CA GLU A 167 2.43 -9.26 -22.98
C GLU A 167 3.31 -8.69 -24.09
N PHE A 168 4.28 -7.85 -23.74
CA PHE A 168 5.26 -7.29 -24.67
C PHE A 168 6.04 -8.40 -25.39
N GLN A 169 6.66 -9.28 -24.61
CA GLN A 169 7.48 -10.39 -25.11
C GLN A 169 6.65 -11.34 -25.99
N SER A 170 5.39 -11.56 -25.63
CA SER A 170 4.45 -12.36 -26.42
C SER A 170 4.11 -11.72 -27.77
N CYS A 171 4.02 -10.39 -27.84
CA CYS A 171 3.72 -9.67 -29.08
C CYS A 171 4.92 -9.63 -30.04
N ILE A 172 6.15 -9.48 -29.52
CA ILE A 172 7.35 -9.36 -30.36
C ILE A 172 7.92 -10.72 -30.80
N SER A 173 7.63 -11.79 -30.05
CA SER A 173 8.14 -13.13 -30.35
C SER A 173 7.28 -13.77 -31.44
N THR A 174 7.82 -13.85 -32.66
CA THR A 174 7.06 -14.28 -33.85
C THR A 174 6.70 -15.76 -33.84
N CYS A 175 7.64 -16.63 -33.44
CA CYS A 175 7.42 -18.08 -33.34
C CYS A 175 8.21 -18.76 -32.20
N GLN A 176 9.14 -18.05 -31.55
CA GLN A 176 10.01 -18.66 -30.55
C GLN A 176 9.24 -18.92 -29.25
N PRO A 177 9.41 -20.09 -28.61
CA PRO A 177 8.83 -20.35 -27.30
C PRO A 177 9.32 -19.35 -26.25
N LEU A 178 8.42 -18.98 -25.33
CA LEU A 178 8.68 -18.12 -24.19
C LEU A 178 8.62 -18.93 -22.91
N THR A 179 9.58 -18.73 -22.02
CA THR A 179 9.67 -19.44 -20.75
C THR A 179 9.42 -18.48 -19.60
N ILE A 180 8.35 -18.73 -18.83
CA ILE A 180 8.10 -18.08 -17.55
C ILE A 180 8.80 -18.87 -16.46
N ARG A 181 9.47 -18.17 -15.54
CA ARG A 181 10.27 -18.81 -14.49
C ARG A 181 9.92 -18.34 -13.09
N TYR A 182 10.19 -19.21 -12.13
CA TYR A 182 10.20 -18.90 -10.69
C TYR A 182 11.53 -19.34 -10.11
N ILE A 183 12.20 -18.45 -9.37
CA ILE A 183 13.44 -18.75 -8.67
C ILE A 183 13.11 -18.97 -7.20
N GLY A 184 13.60 -20.06 -6.64
CA GLY A 184 13.40 -20.35 -5.23
C GLY A 184 14.64 -20.97 -4.59
N MET A 185 14.56 -21.07 -3.27
CA MET A 185 15.59 -21.67 -2.43
C MET A 185 14.93 -22.64 -1.44
N ILE A 186 15.63 -23.72 -1.14
CA ILE A 186 15.33 -24.63 -0.02
C ILE A 186 16.47 -24.61 0.99
N LYS A 187 16.15 -24.91 2.25
CA LYS A 187 17.14 -25.18 3.30
C LYS A 187 17.00 -26.64 3.74
N GLY A 188 18.11 -27.36 3.69
CA GLY A 188 18.25 -28.72 4.22
C GLY A 188 17.60 -29.83 3.40
N ARG A 189 17.15 -30.90 4.07
CA ARG A 189 16.70 -32.16 3.45
C ARG A 189 15.40 -32.08 2.63
N ARG A 190 14.75 -30.92 2.56
CA ARG A 190 13.50 -30.82 1.78
C ARG A 190 13.80 -31.02 0.31
N ASP A 191 12.98 -31.83 -0.35
CA ASP A 191 13.06 -31.99 -1.79
C ASP A 191 12.42 -30.77 -2.52
N PHE A 192 12.94 -30.45 -3.71
CA PHE A 192 12.45 -29.38 -4.55
C PHE A 192 11.01 -29.64 -5.02
N ILE A 193 10.64 -30.90 -5.26
CA ILE A 193 9.28 -31.28 -5.66
C ILE A 193 8.33 -31.05 -4.50
N GLN A 194 8.69 -31.50 -3.29
CA GLN A 194 7.90 -31.25 -2.09
C GLN A 194 7.72 -29.75 -1.83
N ARG A 195 8.80 -28.95 -1.96
CA ARG A 195 8.69 -27.50 -1.85
C ARG A 195 7.77 -26.92 -2.94
N SER A 196 7.84 -27.46 -4.15
CA SER A 196 6.97 -27.07 -5.25
C SER A 196 5.51 -27.30 -4.95
N GLN A 197 5.19 -28.47 -4.43
CA GLN A 197 3.84 -28.82 -4.01
C GLN A 197 3.33 -27.90 -2.89
N LEU A 198 4.16 -27.63 -1.88
CA LEU A 198 3.79 -26.70 -0.80
C LEU A 198 3.51 -25.28 -1.31
N ASP A 199 4.33 -24.74 -2.21
CA ASP A 199 4.05 -23.43 -2.81
C ASP A 199 2.77 -23.48 -3.68
N ILE A 200 2.51 -24.61 -4.35
CA ILE A 200 1.27 -24.83 -5.11
C ILE A 200 0.06 -24.90 -4.18
N ASP A 201 0.17 -25.42 -2.97
CA ASP A 201 -0.97 -25.59 -2.06
C ASP A 201 -1.21 -24.35 -1.18
N GLU A 202 -0.14 -23.68 -0.74
CA GLU A 202 -0.22 -22.58 0.24
C GLU A 202 -0.36 -21.19 -0.38
N LYS A 203 0.05 -21.00 -1.64
CA LYS A 203 0.00 -19.66 -2.27
C LYS A 203 -1.44 -19.26 -2.58
N SER A 204 -1.87 -18.16 -1.96
CA SER A 204 -3.16 -17.52 -2.22
C SER A 204 -3.37 -17.28 -3.72
N SER A 205 -4.59 -17.53 -4.19
CA SER A 205 -5.02 -17.18 -5.55
C SER A 205 -4.94 -15.68 -5.84
N SER A 206 -4.79 -14.84 -4.81
CA SER A 206 -4.58 -13.40 -4.96
C SER A 206 -3.12 -13.01 -5.27
N SER A 207 -2.17 -13.93 -5.17
CA SER A 207 -0.75 -13.69 -5.52
C SER A 207 -0.51 -13.93 -7.00
N LEU A 208 0.51 -13.29 -7.61
CA LEU A 208 0.85 -13.50 -9.02
C LEU A 208 1.08 -14.98 -9.32
N PHE A 209 1.84 -15.68 -8.47
CA PHE A 209 2.10 -17.11 -8.61
C PHE A 209 0.81 -17.94 -8.54
N GLY A 210 -0.04 -17.69 -7.53
CA GLY A 210 -1.31 -18.43 -7.37
C GLY A 210 -2.30 -18.16 -8.50
N ALA A 211 -2.44 -16.91 -8.91
CA ALA A 211 -3.29 -16.51 -10.04
C ALA A 211 -2.81 -17.12 -11.36
N PHE A 212 -1.51 -17.00 -11.66
CA PHE A 212 -0.88 -17.62 -12.83
C PHE A 212 -1.12 -19.13 -12.84
N ARG A 213 -0.84 -19.81 -11.72
CA ARG A 213 -1.07 -21.25 -11.55
C ARG A 213 -2.51 -21.62 -11.88
N ASP A 214 -3.48 -20.91 -11.32
CA ASP A 214 -4.91 -21.21 -11.50
C ASP A 214 -5.34 -21.03 -12.97
N VAL A 215 -4.86 -19.97 -13.63
CA VAL A 215 -5.14 -19.71 -15.05
C VAL A 215 -4.48 -20.75 -15.96
N VAL A 216 -3.22 -21.10 -15.72
CA VAL A 216 -2.49 -22.09 -16.53
C VAL A 216 -3.08 -23.48 -16.32
N LYS A 217 -3.37 -23.89 -15.09
CA LYS A 217 -4.02 -25.19 -14.80
C LYS A 217 -5.38 -25.31 -15.47
N LYS A 218 -6.17 -24.24 -15.49
CA LYS A 218 -7.51 -24.21 -16.10
C LYS A 218 -7.47 -24.26 -17.63
N ASN A 219 -6.61 -23.45 -18.25
CA ASN A 219 -6.65 -23.21 -19.70
C ASN A 219 -5.59 -23.98 -20.49
N PHE A 220 -4.49 -24.36 -19.83
CA PHE A 220 -3.36 -25.08 -20.43
C PHE A 220 -2.84 -26.18 -19.49
N PRO A 221 -3.67 -27.20 -19.15
CA PRO A 221 -3.30 -28.25 -18.21
C PRO A 221 -2.01 -28.99 -18.62
N HIS A 222 -1.79 -29.20 -19.92
CA HIS A 222 -0.54 -29.79 -20.43
C HIS A 222 0.71 -28.95 -20.10
N ILE A 223 0.64 -27.61 -20.10
CA ILE A 223 1.75 -26.74 -19.69
C ILE A 223 1.94 -26.80 -18.18
N TYR A 224 0.85 -26.86 -17.43
CA TYR A 224 0.88 -26.99 -15.97
C TYR A 224 1.56 -28.30 -15.53
N GLU A 225 1.26 -29.41 -16.21
CA GLU A 225 1.81 -30.74 -15.95
C GLU A 225 3.27 -30.88 -16.40
N GLN A 226 3.70 -30.13 -17.42
CA GLN A 226 5.07 -30.14 -17.94
C GLN A 226 6.02 -29.16 -17.23
N ILE A 227 5.74 -28.83 -15.96
CA ILE A 227 6.63 -27.99 -15.16
C ILE A 227 8.01 -28.65 -15.04
N CYS A 228 9.06 -27.91 -15.41
CA CYS A 228 10.44 -28.37 -15.22
C CYS A 228 11.03 -27.72 -13.96
N ILE A 229 11.73 -28.49 -13.15
CA ILE A 229 12.42 -28.01 -11.94
C ILE A 229 13.91 -28.24 -12.11
N HIS A 230 14.67 -27.16 -12.17
CA HIS A 230 16.11 -27.19 -12.38
C HIS A 230 16.87 -26.76 -11.13
N GLU A 231 17.79 -27.59 -10.64
CA GLU A 231 18.68 -27.25 -9.54
C GLU A 231 19.94 -26.50 -10.02
N LEU A 232 20.45 -25.58 -9.19
CA LEU A 232 21.74 -24.89 -9.38
C LEU A 232 22.76 -25.31 -8.30
N PRO A 233 23.40 -26.50 -8.41
CA PRO A 233 24.25 -27.02 -7.34
C PRO A 233 25.50 -26.17 -7.11
N GLN A 234 26.05 -25.56 -8.16
CA GLN A 234 27.23 -24.68 -8.07
C GLN A 234 26.96 -23.37 -7.32
N MET A 235 25.68 -22.98 -7.20
CA MET A 235 25.24 -21.82 -6.42
C MET A 235 24.94 -22.17 -4.96
N SER A 236 24.96 -23.46 -4.60
CA SER A 236 24.64 -23.89 -3.23
C SER A 236 25.56 -23.26 -2.20
N VAL A 237 24.98 -22.84 -1.08
CA VAL A 237 25.72 -22.33 0.08
C VAL A 237 25.83 -23.46 1.08
N PHE A 238 27.01 -24.06 1.12
CA PHE A 238 27.37 -25.02 2.15
C PHE A 238 27.59 -24.32 3.48
N HIS A 239 27.14 -24.97 4.54
CA HIS A 239 27.05 -24.39 5.87
C HIS A 239 28.44 -24.33 6.51
N PHE A 240 28.88 -23.14 6.93
CA PHE A 240 29.98 -22.97 7.88
C PHE A 240 29.39 -22.74 9.28
N GLY A 241 29.70 -23.60 10.26
CA GLY A 241 29.26 -23.47 11.67
C GLY A 241 28.12 -24.41 12.10
N GLY A 242 27.53 -24.19 13.29
CA GLY A 242 26.40 -24.99 13.81
C GLY A 242 25.05 -24.64 13.14
N PRO A 243 24.01 -25.49 13.22
CA PRO A 243 22.73 -25.36 12.48
C PRO A 243 22.03 -23.99 12.60
N ASP A 244 22.24 -23.33 13.73
CA ASP A 244 21.65 -22.03 14.10
C ASP A 244 22.51 -20.82 13.72
N ALA A 245 23.67 -21.04 13.11
CA ALA A 245 24.54 -19.96 12.65
C ALA A 245 23.81 -19.12 11.59
N VAL A 246 23.42 -17.90 11.99
CA VAL A 246 22.71 -16.94 11.14
C VAL A 246 23.49 -16.64 9.86
N GLY A 247 24.82 -16.83 9.82
CA GLY A 247 25.71 -16.38 8.74
C GLY A 247 25.41 -16.90 7.33
N ASN A 248 24.84 -18.11 7.18
CA ASN A 248 24.67 -18.73 5.85
C ASN A 248 23.42 -18.25 5.12
N GLN A 249 22.34 -17.93 5.85
CA GLN A 249 21.09 -17.43 5.27
C GLN A 249 21.25 -16.04 4.57
N PRO A 250 21.98 -15.05 5.13
CA PRO A 250 22.39 -13.82 4.44
C PRO A 250 23.03 -14.03 3.09
N VAL A 251 24.00 -14.95 3.01
CA VAL A 251 24.70 -15.27 1.77
C VAL A 251 23.73 -15.91 0.77
N ALA A 252 22.91 -16.84 1.24
CA ALA A 252 21.92 -17.49 0.41
C ALA A 252 20.86 -16.50 -0.12
N ASP A 253 20.40 -15.58 0.72
CA ASP A 253 19.49 -14.49 0.34
C ASP A 253 20.10 -13.59 -0.74
N ASP A 254 21.38 -13.24 -0.62
CA ASP A 254 22.09 -12.40 -1.60
C ASP A 254 22.24 -13.14 -2.95
N ILE A 255 22.54 -14.44 -2.94
CA ILE A 255 22.57 -15.27 -4.16
C ILE A 255 21.17 -15.34 -4.78
N GLU A 256 20.11 -15.55 -4.01
CA GLU A 256 18.74 -15.57 -4.52
C GLU A 256 18.37 -14.24 -5.19
N ARG A 257 18.71 -13.10 -4.57
CA ARG A 257 18.49 -11.76 -5.13
C ARG A 257 19.24 -11.55 -6.44
N LEU A 258 20.49 -12.00 -6.50
CA LEU A 258 21.33 -11.92 -7.70
C LEU A 258 20.76 -12.79 -8.82
N LEU A 259 20.30 -14.01 -8.51
CA LEU A 259 19.59 -14.86 -9.47
C LEU A 259 18.30 -14.20 -9.96
N ILE A 260 17.45 -13.68 -9.07
CA ILE A 260 16.21 -12.97 -9.46
C ILE A 260 16.52 -11.77 -10.36
N GLN A 261 17.58 -11.02 -10.05
CA GLN A 261 17.96 -9.87 -10.85
C GLN A 261 18.58 -10.28 -12.20
N LEU A 262 19.34 -11.37 -12.26
CA LEU A 262 19.93 -11.91 -13.49
C LEU A 262 18.86 -12.18 -14.55
N PHE A 263 17.71 -12.71 -14.13
CA PHE A 263 16.57 -12.97 -15.02
C PHE A 263 15.66 -11.75 -15.21
N ASN A 264 15.96 -10.60 -14.60
CA ASN A 264 15.07 -9.45 -14.51
C ASN A 264 13.73 -9.81 -13.84
N ASN A 265 13.50 -9.26 -12.65
CA ASN A 265 12.33 -9.58 -11.82
C ASN A 265 10.98 -9.47 -12.57
N LYS A 266 10.86 -8.58 -13.56
CA LYS A 266 9.64 -8.41 -14.37
C LYS A 266 9.27 -9.62 -15.23
N THR A 267 10.22 -10.50 -15.52
CA THR A 267 10.01 -11.69 -16.36
C THR A 267 9.73 -12.95 -15.54
N LEU A 268 9.81 -12.84 -14.21
CA LEU A 268 9.64 -13.94 -13.27
C LEU A 268 8.27 -13.91 -12.61
N LEU A 269 7.91 -15.02 -11.95
CA LEU A 269 6.79 -15.12 -11.02
C LEU A 269 7.12 -14.57 -9.61
N ASN A 270 8.38 -14.21 -9.36
CA ASN A 270 8.85 -13.65 -8.09
C ASN A 270 8.41 -12.19 -7.92
N LEU A 271 7.42 -11.92 -7.07
CA LEU A 271 7.04 -10.55 -6.71
C LEU A 271 8.00 -9.86 -5.74
N GLN A 272 8.78 -10.64 -5.00
CA GLN A 272 9.78 -10.13 -4.07
C GLN A 272 11.15 -10.22 -4.71
N ASP A 273 12.02 -9.25 -4.40
CA ASP A 273 13.40 -9.22 -4.90
C ASP A 273 14.28 -10.38 -4.41
N GLY A 274 13.74 -11.31 -3.60
CA GLY A 274 14.44 -12.45 -3.03
C GLY A 274 14.86 -12.25 -1.58
N GLY A 275 15.30 -13.34 -0.98
CA GLY A 275 15.84 -13.45 0.36
C GLY A 275 14.79 -13.43 1.46
N GLN A 276 15.04 -14.22 2.50
CA GLN A 276 14.23 -14.23 3.71
C GLN A 276 14.36 -12.91 4.49
N TYR A 277 15.58 -12.39 4.64
CA TYR A 277 15.87 -11.18 5.40
C TYR A 277 15.70 -9.92 4.54
N VAL A 278 15.57 -8.76 5.19
CA VAL A 278 15.62 -7.47 4.51
C VAL A 278 17.08 -7.01 4.51
N ASN A 279 17.62 -6.72 3.32
CA ASN A 279 18.98 -6.18 3.18
C ASN A 279 18.91 -4.76 2.63
N TYR A 280 18.70 -3.78 3.52
CA TYR A 280 18.55 -2.39 3.13
C TYR A 280 19.91 -1.71 2.96
N LEU A 281 20.10 -1.06 1.80
CA LEU A 281 21.23 -0.17 1.51
C LEU A 281 20.76 1.29 1.61
N PRO A 282 21.20 2.04 2.63
CA PRO A 282 20.95 3.47 2.73
C PRO A 282 21.50 4.26 1.53
N GLU A 283 20.90 5.41 1.26
CA GLU A 283 21.48 6.35 0.30
C GLU A 283 22.78 6.94 0.87
N PRO A 284 23.78 7.31 0.04
CA PRO A 284 25.00 7.96 0.52
C PRO A 284 24.73 9.20 1.38
N ALA A 285 23.70 9.98 1.05
CA ALA A 285 23.28 11.14 1.84
C ALA A 285 22.81 10.76 3.27
N ASP A 286 22.24 9.58 3.47
CA ASP A 286 21.85 9.10 4.80
C ASP A 286 23.07 8.71 5.65
N GLU A 287 24.17 8.28 4.99
CA GLU A 287 25.44 7.94 5.65
C GLU A 287 26.29 9.17 5.91
N GLU A 288 26.30 10.13 4.98
CA GLU A 288 26.87 11.46 5.17
C GLU A 288 26.19 12.15 6.35
N MET A 289 24.85 12.10 6.45
CA MET A 289 24.12 12.61 7.61
C MET A 289 24.56 11.95 8.93
N CYS A 290 24.78 10.63 8.94
CA CYS A 290 25.31 9.92 10.11
C CYS A 290 26.69 10.42 10.51
N SER A 291 27.54 10.67 9.51
CA SER A 291 28.90 11.20 9.68
C SER A 291 28.85 12.65 10.18
N ASP A 292 27.98 13.47 9.62
CA ASP A 292 27.81 14.89 9.94
C ASP A 292 27.28 15.10 11.35
N MET A 293 26.49 14.17 11.89
CA MET A 293 26.09 14.19 13.30
C MET A 293 27.29 14.07 14.26
N GLN A 294 28.47 13.67 13.77
CA GLN A 294 29.71 13.51 14.53
C GLN A 294 29.51 12.68 15.81
N GLN A 295 28.73 11.62 15.71
CA GLN A 295 28.51 10.70 16.81
C GLN A 295 29.63 9.66 16.89
N ASN A 296 30.29 9.54 18.05
CA ASN A 296 31.30 8.50 18.31
C ASN A 296 30.85 7.57 19.44
N PHE A 297 29.54 7.31 19.55
CA PHE A 297 28.97 6.53 20.65
C PHE A 297 29.57 5.12 20.75
N PHE A 298 29.82 4.44 19.63
CA PHE A 298 30.38 3.08 19.67
C PHE A 298 31.86 3.02 20.08
N GLU A 299 32.57 4.14 20.05
CA GLU A 299 33.94 4.27 20.53
C GLU A 299 33.96 4.70 21.99
N LEU A 300 33.12 5.68 22.35
CA LEU A 300 33.03 6.23 23.69
C LEU A 300 32.41 5.22 24.67
N PHE A 301 31.30 4.58 24.32
CA PHE A 301 30.55 3.73 25.25
C PHE A 301 31.39 2.59 25.88
N PRO A 302 32.27 1.88 25.14
CA PRO A 302 33.13 0.86 25.74
C PRO A 302 34.19 1.37 26.73
N THR A 303 34.57 2.65 26.72
CA THR A 303 35.70 3.15 27.55
C THR A 303 35.37 3.23 29.04
N HIS A 304 34.09 3.34 29.40
CA HIS A 304 33.63 3.44 30.79
C HIS A 304 32.56 2.39 31.13
N LEU A 305 32.64 1.24 30.47
CA LEU A 305 31.64 0.19 30.58
C LEU A 305 31.84 -0.63 31.85
N SER A 306 30.78 -0.77 32.64
CA SER A 306 30.72 -1.57 33.86
C SER A 306 29.50 -2.49 33.82
N SER A 307 29.59 -3.62 34.54
CA SER A 307 28.45 -4.53 34.68
C SER A 307 27.41 -3.93 35.62
N PHE A 308 26.12 -4.09 35.30
CA PHE A 308 25.04 -3.66 36.20
C PHE A 308 25.13 -4.40 37.56
N PRO A 309 24.95 -3.72 38.70
CA PRO A 309 25.16 -4.32 40.03
C PRO A 309 24.31 -5.58 40.26
N GLU A 310 24.93 -6.66 40.73
CA GLU A 310 24.23 -7.94 40.97
C GLU A 310 23.16 -7.78 42.06
N SER A 311 23.44 -6.99 43.11
CA SER A 311 22.49 -6.72 44.20
C SER A 311 21.20 -6.06 43.70
N GLU A 312 21.31 -5.11 42.77
CA GLU A 312 20.16 -4.46 42.13
C GLU A 312 19.44 -5.42 41.18
N TRP A 313 20.19 -6.16 40.37
CA TRP A 313 19.63 -7.12 39.42
C TRP A 313 18.83 -8.22 40.12
N ASN A 314 19.30 -8.70 41.27
CA ASN A 314 18.64 -9.73 42.06
C ASN A 314 17.24 -9.31 42.54
N LYS A 315 16.94 -8.00 42.64
CA LYS A 315 15.59 -7.50 42.96
C LYS A 315 14.54 -7.89 41.90
N LEU A 316 14.96 -8.22 40.68
CA LEU A 316 14.08 -8.65 39.58
C LEU A 316 14.03 -10.18 39.41
N SER A 317 14.86 -10.94 40.14
CA SER A 317 14.99 -12.39 39.97
C SER A 317 13.66 -13.12 40.16
N ASP A 318 12.91 -12.73 41.20
CA ASP A 318 11.60 -13.30 41.50
C ASP A 318 10.58 -12.97 40.40
N ASP A 319 10.55 -11.73 39.91
CA ASP A 319 9.62 -11.33 38.85
C ASP A 319 9.89 -12.09 37.54
N PHE A 320 11.15 -12.29 37.16
CA PHE A 320 11.50 -13.15 36.02
C PHE A 320 11.12 -14.61 36.26
N SER A 321 11.28 -15.11 37.49
CA SER A 321 10.92 -16.48 37.86
C SER A 321 9.41 -16.72 37.80
N VAL A 322 8.59 -15.70 38.13
CA VAL A 322 7.14 -15.74 37.97
C VAL A 322 6.74 -15.89 36.49
N ILE A 323 7.38 -15.13 35.59
CA ILE A 323 7.13 -15.22 34.14
C ILE A 323 7.55 -16.61 33.61
N GLU A 324 8.72 -17.08 34.02
CA GLU A 324 9.24 -18.41 33.65
C GLU A 324 8.29 -19.53 34.12
N LYS A 325 7.89 -19.49 35.39
CA LYS A 325 6.92 -20.44 35.97
C LYS A 325 5.59 -20.41 35.22
N HIS A 326 5.09 -19.22 34.86
CA HIS A 326 3.86 -19.10 34.08
C HIS A 326 3.98 -19.78 32.71
N ALA A 327 5.10 -19.59 32.01
CA ALA A 327 5.31 -20.21 30.69
C ALA A 327 5.38 -21.74 30.78
N TYR A 328 6.08 -22.30 31.78
CA TYR A 328 6.18 -23.76 31.98
C TYR A 328 4.86 -24.37 32.46
N THR A 329 4.10 -23.68 33.30
CA THR A 329 2.76 -24.13 33.74
C THR A 329 1.78 -24.19 32.56
N ASN A 330 2.00 -23.36 31.54
CA ASN A 330 1.19 -23.30 30.32
C ASN A 330 1.99 -23.79 29.10
N SER A 331 2.76 -24.87 29.27
CA SER A 331 3.68 -25.41 28.26
C SER A 331 2.98 -25.80 26.96
N GLU A 332 1.72 -26.24 27.02
CA GLU A 332 0.89 -26.52 25.84
C GLU A 332 0.73 -25.31 24.91
N VAL A 333 0.69 -24.10 25.49
CA VAL A 333 0.50 -22.84 24.76
C VAL A 333 1.84 -22.26 24.31
N PHE A 334 2.83 -22.26 25.21
CA PHE A 334 4.09 -21.53 25.02
C PHE A 334 5.24 -22.39 24.51
N ASN A 335 5.37 -23.61 25.03
CA ASN A 335 6.46 -24.56 24.77
C ASN A 335 7.85 -23.89 24.72
N PRO A 336 8.33 -23.28 25.83
CA PRO A 336 9.59 -22.57 25.85
C PRO A 336 10.80 -23.51 25.82
N HIS A 337 11.83 -23.13 25.08
CA HIS A 337 13.13 -23.80 25.11
C HIS A 337 13.80 -23.59 26.47
N LYS A 338 14.48 -24.63 26.98
CA LYS A 338 15.13 -24.63 28.31
C LYS A 338 16.09 -23.46 28.56
N ASN A 339 16.74 -22.95 27.51
CA ASN A 339 17.73 -21.87 27.62
C ASN A 339 17.11 -20.47 27.41
N TYR A 340 15.84 -20.37 27.02
CA TYR A 340 15.22 -19.10 26.64
C TYR A 340 15.29 -18.08 27.78
N PHE A 341 14.80 -18.43 28.98
CA PHE A 341 14.72 -17.48 30.10
C PHE A 341 16.10 -17.03 30.58
N ARG A 342 17.10 -17.92 30.55
CA ARG A 342 18.50 -17.56 30.81
C ARG A 342 19.01 -16.53 29.80
N ALA A 343 18.78 -16.76 28.52
CA ALA A 343 19.20 -15.85 27.46
C ALA A 343 18.45 -14.51 27.55
N MET A 344 17.15 -14.54 27.81
CA MET A 344 16.31 -13.35 27.99
C MET A 344 16.76 -12.50 29.18
N ARG A 345 17.08 -13.12 30.33
CA ARG A 345 17.66 -12.40 31.49
C ARG A 345 19.00 -11.75 31.14
N ALA A 346 19.86 -12.47 30.40
CA ALA A 346 21.15 -11.94 29.98
C ALA A 346 21.00 -10.74 29.02
N GLU A 347 20.10 -10.81 28.05
CA GLU A 347 19.81 -9.70 27.12
C GLU A 347 19.08 -8.54 27.80
N ALA A 348 18.27 -8.79 28.83
CA ALA A 348 17.60 -7.76 29.60
C ALA A 348 18.52 -7.07 30.61
N ARG A 349 19.69 -7.63 30.94
CA ARG A 349 20.63 -7.00 31.87
C ARG A 349 21.47 -5.95 31.13
N PRO A 350 21.38 -4.67 31.50
CA PRO A 350 22.15 -3.63 30.83
C PRO A 350 23.63 -3.66 31.25
N ASN A 351 24.47 -3.03 30.45
CA ASN A 351 25.72 -2.49 30.94
C ASN A 351 25.52 -1.04 31.36
N GLN A 352 26.38 -0.57 32.28
CA GLN A 352 26.38 0.79 32.75
C GLN A 352 27.58 1.55 32.20
N PHE A 353 27.35 2.80 31.81
CA PHE A 353 28.37 3.77 31.47
C PHE A 353 28.43 4.80 32.59
N LEU A 354 29.56 4.87 33.29
CA LEU A 354 29.71 5.71 34.49
C LEU A 354 28.58 5.49 35.52
N GLY A 355 28.22 4.22 35.76
CA GLY A 355 27.15 3.84 36.69
C GLY A 355 25.72 4.08 36.19
N ALA A 356 25.53 4.63 34.99
CA ALA A 356 24.21 4.87 34.41
C ALA A 356 23.90 3.91 33.24
N THR A 357 22.67 3.39 33.19
CA THR A 357 22.17 2.70 31.99
C THR A 357 21.73 3.73 30.96
N ILE A 358 22.50 3.88 29.87
CA ILE A 358 22.20 4.89 28.85
C ILE A 358 20.99 4.51 28.00
N LEU A 359 20.98 3.30 27.41
CA LEU A 359 20.04 2.94 26.35
C LEU A 359 19.40 1.57 26.60
N LEU A 360 18.08 1.54 26.54
CA LEU A 360 17.24 0.34 26.54
C LEU A 360 16.39 0.29 25.28
N PHE A 361 16.36 -0.85 24.59
CA PHE A 361 15.40 -1.11 23.52
C PHE A 361 14.16 -1.85 24.05
N LEU A 362 12.98 -1.38 23.63
CA LEU A 362 11.70 -1.97 24.05
C LEU A 362 10.91 -2.50 22.84
N GLY A 363 10.77 -3.82 22.74
CA GLY A 363 9.89 -4.48 21.76
C GLY A 363 8.42 -4.52 22.21
N GLU A 364 7.51 -4.91 21.30
CA GLU A 364 6.10 -5.13 21.64
C GLU A 364 5.90 -6.47 22.34
N GLU A 365 6.21 -7.55 21.63
CA GLU A 365 6.10 -8.94 22.06
C GLU A 365 7.04 -9.79 21.20
N LEU A 366 7.58 -10.87 21.77
CA LEU A 366 8.38 -11.82 21.02
C LEU A 366 7.48 -12.78 20.22
N SER A 367 7.99 -13.38 19.14
CA SER A 367 7.23 -14.43 18.44
C SER A 367 7.36 -15.77 19.17
N ARG A 368 6.31 -16.62 19.07
CA ARG A 368 6.34 -18.00 19.61
C ARG A 368 7.53 -18.82 19.09
N LYS A 369 7.98 -18.54 17.87
CA LYS A 369 9.15 -19.22 17.28
C LYS A 369 10.41 -18.97 18.11
N HIS A 370 10.69 -17.73 18.50
CA HIS A 370 11.88 -17.46 19.32
C HIS A 370 11.84 -18.17 20.67
N LEU A 371 10.66 -18.22 21.28
CA LEU A 371 10.44 -18.91 22.55
C LEU A 371 10.80 -20.39 22.43
N LYS A 372 10.34 -21.04 21.35
CA LYS A 372 10.64 -22.45 21.02
C LYS A 372 12.09 -22.70 20.60
N ASP A 373 12.70 -21.74 19.91
CA ASP A 373 14.09 -21.84 19.43
C ASP A 373 15.10 -21.46 20.54
N GLY A 374 14.65 -20.95 21.69
CA GLY A 374 15.55 -20.50 22.76
C GLY A 374 16.30 -19.21 22.45
N HIS A 375 15.77 -18.42 21.53
CA HIS A 375 16.39 -17.22 21.03
C HIS A 375 15.78 -15.96 21.64
N THR A 376 16.62 -14.96 21.91
CA THR A 376 16.19 -13.60 22.29
C THR A 376 16.04 -12.71 21.06
N PHE A 377 15.79 -11.41 21.23
CA PHE A 377 15.71 -10.51 20.08
C PHE A 377 17.05 -10.44 19.35
N TYR A 378 18.15 -10.06 20.00
CA TYR A 378 19.44 -9.92 19.33
C TYR A 378 20.14 -11.23 19.00
N ASN A 379 19.70 -12.37 19.56
CA ASN A 379 20.28 -13.66 19.22
C ASN A 379 19.44 -14.45 18.20
N GLY A 380 18.18 -14.05 18.00
CA GLY A 380 17.25 -14.76 17.12
C GLY A 380 17.46 -14.57 15.63
N SER A 381 16.90 -15.50 14.87
CA SER A 381 16.85 -15.50 13.41
C SER A 381 15.63 -14.77 12.85
N ALA A 382 14.90 -13.98 13.65
CA ALA A 382 13.80 -13.20 13.10
C ALA A 382 14.28 -12.05 12.24
N ASN A 383 13.53 -11.78 11.19
CA ASN A 383 13.88 -10.77 10.20
C ASN A 383 14.02 -9.37 10.81
N ALA A 384 13.15 -9.02 11.77
CA ALA A 384 13.24 -7.76 12.50
C ALA A 384 14.57 -7.62 13.27
N SER A 385 15.02 -8.68 13.93
CA SER A 385 16.29 -8.73 14.64
C SER A 385 17.48 -8.63 13.69
N VAL A 386 17.48 -9.43 12.62
CA VAL A 386 18.56 -9.40 11.61
C VAL A 386 18.66 -8.01 10.97
N LEU A 387 17.53 -7.40 10.62
CA LEU A 387 17.50 -6.03 10.09
C LEU A 387 18.12 -5.05 11.08
N VAL A 388 17.66 -5.03 12.34
CA VAL A 388 18.18 -4.10 13.36
C VAL A 388 19.68 -4.31 13.57
N ARG A 389 20.15 -5.55 13.75
CA ARG A 389 21.59 -5.82 13.91
C ARG A 389 22.43 -5.34 12.74
N ARG A 390 21.96 -5.53 11.50
CA ARG A 390 22.67 -5.03 10.30
C ARG A 390 22.73 -3.52 10.26
N LEU A 391 21.62 -2.83 10.55
CA LEU A 391 21.60 -1.38 10.59
C LEU A 391 22.52 -0.84 11.70
N ILE A 392 22.55 -1.48 12.87
CA ILE A 392 23.48 -1.13 13.96
C ILE A 392 24.94 -1.33 13.51
N ALA A 393 25.26 -2.49 12.92
CA ALA A 393 26.60 -2.78 12.43
C ALA A 393 27.07 -1.75 11.40
N ARG A 394 26.15 -1.29 10.53
CA ARG A 394 26.42 -0.25 9.54
C ARG A 394 26.63 1.13 10.14
N ILE A 395 25.79 1.55 11.10
CA ILE A 395 26.01 2.81 11.83
C ILE A 395 27.37 2.77 12.54
N ARG A 396 27.71 1.64 13.15
CA ARG A 396 29.02 1.43 13.80
C ARG A 396 30.18 1.49 12.82
N SER A 397 30.05 0.94 11.60
CA SER A 397 31.14 0.99 10.61
C SER A 397 31.38 2.42 10.13
N ILE A 398 30.33 3.20 9.90
CA ILE A 398 30.44 4.62 9.51
C ILE A 398 31.17 5.44 10.60
N GLN A 399 30.91 5.16 11.88
CA GLN A 399 31.64 5.82 12.98
C GLN A 399 33.13 5.42 13.01
N ARG A 400 33.42 4.14 12.73
CA ARG A 400 34.78 3.56 12.79
C ARG A 400 35.68 3.84 11.60
N GLU A 401 35.16 4.17 10.42
CA GLU A 401 36.02 4.59 9.29
C GLU A 401 36.89 5.83 9.63
N ARG A 402 36.64 6.47 10.79
CA ARG A 402 37.46 7.53 11.38
C ARG A 402 38.64 7.04 12.24
N THR A 403 38.62 5.79 12.68
CA THR A 403 39.61 5.22 13.61
C THR A 403 40.20 3.92 13.03
N TYR A 404 41.47 3.99 12.62
CA TYR A 404 42.21 2.83 12.10
C TYR A 404 42.34 1.73 13.16
N GLY A 405 41.60 0.62 13.01
CA GLY A 405 41.73 -0.55 13.88
C GLY A 405 40.60 -1.57 13.74
N TRP A 406 40.81 -2.61 12.94
CA TRP A 406 39.83 -3.68 12.70
C TRP A 406 39.80 -4.67 13.89
N GLN A 407 39.14 -4.30 14.99
CA GLN A 407 38.81 -5.25 16.06
C GLN A 407 37.39 -5.80 15.90
N SER A 408 37.30 -7.12 16.05
CA SER A 408 36.15 -8.00 15.80
C SER A 408 34.81 -7.46 16.32
N ASN A 409 33.73 -7.86 15.64
CA ASN A 409 32.35 -7.62 16.05
C ASN A 409 32.11 -8.15 17.47
N LYS A 410 32.42 -7.35 18.50
CA LYS A 410 31.86 -7.58 19.83
C LYS A 410 30.34 -7.63 19.67
N ASP A 411 29.80 -8.73 20.18
CA ASP A 411 28.41 -9.15 20.05
C ASP A 411 27.45 -8.03 20.48
N THR A 412 26.65 -7.53 19.54
CA THR A 412 25.73 -6.40 19.77
C THR A 412 24.74 -6.71 20.90
N SER A 413 24.44 -8.01 21.09
CA SER A 413 23.61 -8.52 22.19
C SER A 413 24.18 -8.23 23.57
N LYS A 414 25.51 -8.03 23.68
CA LYS A 414 26.17 -7.67 24.94
C LYS A 414 26.24 -6.17 25.15
N SER A 415 25.97 -5.34 24.14
CA SER A 415 26.14 -3.89 24.27
C SER A 415 24.86 -3.18 24.74
N PHE A 416 23.69 -3.70 24.41
CA PHE A 416 22.41 -3.02 24.65
C PHE A 416 21.38 -3.95 25.29
N ALA A 417 20.72 -3.45 26.33
CA ALA A 417 19.60 -4.16 26.93
C ALA A 417 18.40 -4.16 25.99
N PHE A 418 17.69 -5.28 25.95
CA PHE A 418 16.41 -5.41 25.25
C PHE A 418 15.38 -6.12 26.12
N ILE A 419 14.17 -5.57 26.16
CA ILE A 419 13.01 -6.22 26.78
C ILE A 419 11.76 -5.99 25.92
N ASN A 420 10.70 -6.77 26.13
CA ASN A 420 9.42 -6.56 25.48
C ASN A 420 8.40 -6.00 26.46
N ALA A 421 7.47 -5.17 25.97
CA ALA A 421 6.35 -4.67 26.75
C ALA A 421 5.45 -5.82 27.25
N LEU A 422 5.30 -6.87 26.43
CA LEU A 422 4.75 -8.15 26.86
C LEU A 422 5.88 -9.18 27.07
N PRO A 423 6.00 -9.76 28.27
CA PRO A 423 7.09 -10.70 28.56
C PRO A 423 6.98 -12.03 27.78
N LEU A 424 5.77 -12.41 27.35
CA LEU A 424 5.50 -13.62 26.57
C LEU A 424 4.51 -13.34 25.41
N PRO A 425 4.56 -14.11 24.31
CA PRO A 425 3.66 -13.93 23.16
C PRO A 425 2.19 -14.17 23.55
N GLY A 426 1.36 -13.13 23.53
CA GLY A 426 -0.05 -13.24 23.93
C GLY A 426 -0.26 -13.43 25.44
N TYR A 427 0.64 -12.90 26.27
CA TYR A 427 0.50 -12.95 27.73
C TYR A 427 -0.85 -12.36 28.19
N PRO A 428 -1.70 -13.11 28.93
CA PRO A 428 -3.09 -12.73 29.17
C PRO A 428 -3.23 -11.62 30.23
N ASP A 429 -2.35 -11.60 31.24
CA ASP A 429 -2.43 -10.68 32.36
C ASP A 429 -1.65 -9.39 32.06
N THR A 430 -2.31 -8.48 31.34
CA THR A 430 -1.70 -7.19 30.95
C THR A 430 -1.30 -6.34 32.14
N SER A 431 -2.02 -6.43 33.26
CA SER A 431 -1.72 -5.68 34.48
C SER A 431 -0.41 -6.14 35.10
N LYS A 432 -0.18 -7.46 35.22
CA LYS A 432 1.11 -8.01 35.69
C LYS A 432 2.24 -7.71 34.72
N ALA A 433 1.99 -7.75 33.41
CA ALA A 433 3.01 -7.38 32.42
C ALA A 433 3.45 -5.91 32.57
N LEU A 434 2.51 -4.99 32.76
CA LEU A 434 2.80 -3.58 33.01
C LEU A 434 3.51 -3.36 34.36
N GLN A 435 3.08 -4.07 35.40
CA GLN A 435 3.73 -4.01 36.73
C GLN A 435 5.17 -4.49 36.65
N PHE A 436 5.42 -5.61 35.96
CA PHE A 436 6.76 -6.13 35.71
C PHE A 436 7.61 -5.12 34.93
N LEU A 437 7.10 -4.61 33.81
CA LEU A 437 7.82 -3.61 33.01
C LEU A 437 8.17 -2.37 33.83
N LYS A 438 7.23 -1.88 34.65
CA LYS A 438 7.45 -0.74 35.54
C LYS A 438 8.55 -1.01 36.57
N LYS A 439 8.48 -2.15 37.28
CA LYS A 439 9.54 -2.56 38.23
C LYS A 439 10.90 -2.69 37.54
N TYR A 440 10.93 -3.28 36.35
CA TYR A 440 12.15 -3.41 35.54
C TYR A 440 12.73 -2.04 35.20
N LEU A 441 11.91 -1.09 34.73
CA LEU A 441 12.37 0.28 34.42
C LEU A 441 12.87 1.02 35.68
N GLN A 442 12.23 0.83 36.83
CA GLN A 442 12.65 1.40 38.11
C GLN A 442 13.98 0.81 38.61
N CYS A 443 14.19 -0.49 38.43
CA CYS A 443 15.44 -1.13 38.79
C CYS A 443 16.58 -0.70 37.87
N VAL A 444 16.38 -0.74 36.55
CA VAL A 444 17.42 -0.44 35.56
C VAL A 444 17.71 1.05 35.45
N GLY A 445 16.70 1.91 35.62
CA GLY A 445 16.81 3.35 35.51
C GLY A 445 17.45 3.82 34.19
N PRO A 446 16.90 3.46 33.01
CA PRO A 446 17.49 3.85 31.73
C PRO A 446 17.34 5.36 31.47
N ILE A 447 18.37 6.02 30.93
CA ILE A 447 18.26 7.42 30.47
C ILE A 447 17.41 7.50 29.20
N ILE A 448 17.59 6.56 28.27
CA ILE A 448 16.91 6.54 26.97
C ILE A 448 16.19 5.22 26.79
N VAL A 449 14.91 5.29 26.40
CA VAL A 449 14.12 4.14 25.95
C VAL A 449 13.74 4.30 24.49
N ALA A 450 14.26 3.42 23.64
CA ALA A 450 13.93 3.35 22.22
C ALA A 450 12.92 2.22 21.98
N SER A 451 11.66 2.57 21.67
CA SER A 451 10.56 1.60 21.58
C SER A 451 10.21 1.23 20.14
N PHE A 452 10.21 -0.06 19.81
CA PHE A 452 9.87 -0.57 18.49
C PHE A 452 8.37 -0.80 18.33
N GLY A 453 7.72 0.01 17.48
CA GLY A 453 6.31 -0.14 17.15
C GLY A 453 5.37 0.69 18.00
N GLN A 454 4.11 0.74 17.60
CA GLN A 454 3.11 1.62 18.22
C GLN A 454 2.77 1.14 19.63
N ARG A 455 2.62 -0.17 19.84
CA ARG A 455 2.19 -0.72 21.13
C ARG A 455 3.19 -0.39 22.25
N SER A 456 4.47 -0.64 22.00
CA SER A 456 5.56 -0.33 22.95
C SER A 456 5.69 1.18 23.16
N SER A 457 5.60 1.96 22.08
CA SER A 457 5.64 3.43 22.14
C SER A 457 4.52 4.03 22.98
N GLU A 458 3.27 3.60 22.77
CA GLU A 458 2.11 4.08 23.52
C GLU A 458 2.12 3.60 24.97
N THR A 459 2.66 2.40 25.23
CA THR A 459 2.86 1.87 26.59
C THR A 459 3.77 2.81 27.39
N ILE A 460 4.90 3.21 26.81
CA ILE A 460 5.82 4.18 27.42
C ILE A 460 5.20 5.58 27.51
N ALA A 461 4.52 6.04 26.46
CA ALA A 461 3.87 7.34 26.47
C ALA A 461 2.79 7.46 27.57
N SER A 462 2.16 6.35 27.95
CA SER A 462 1.19 6.26 29.05
C SER A 462 1.83 6.16 30.45
N GLY A 463 3.16 6.20 30.54
CA GLY A 463 3.89 5.98 31.79
C GLY A 463 3.68 4.57 32.36
N THR A 464 3.62 3.55 31.49
CA THR A 464 3.35 2.14 31.84
C THR A 464 1.99 1.87 32.49
N SER A 465 1.02 2.77 32.32
CA SER A 465 -0.33 2.60 32.87
C SER A 465 -1.29 1.82 31.95
N LYS A 466 -1.00 1.77 30.64
CA LYS A 466 -1.86 1.12 29.64
C LYS A 466 -1.04 0.33 28.63
N LEU A 467 -1.51 -0.88 28.34
CA LEU A 467 -1.01 -1.70 27.23
C LEU A 467 -2.03 -1.65 26.09
N TYR A 468 -1.64 -1.10 24.94
CA TYR A 468 -2.55 -0.95 23.80
C TYR A 468 -2.66 -2.26 23.02
N PHE A 469 -3.83 -2.62 22.51
CA PHE A 469 -4.01 -3.81 21.67
C PHE A 469 -3.85 -3.46 20.18
N LYS A 470 -3.33 -4.40 19.38
CA LYS A 470 -3.07 -4.25 17.93
C LYS A 470 -4.28 -3.80 17.08
N GLN A 471 -5.49 -3.80 17.63
CA GLN A 471 -6.72 -3.44 16.92
C GLN A 471 -7.00 -1.93 16.87
N SER A 472 -6.20 -1.07 17.49
CA SER A 472 -6.42 0.37 17.38
C SER A 472 -6.16 0.83 15.95
N THR A 473 -7.23 0.99 15.17
CA THR A 473 -7.23 1.54 13.80
C THR A 473 -6.92 3.04 13.77
N SER A 474 -6.28 3.58 14.80
CA SER A 474 -5.76 4.94 14.81
C SER A 474 -4.91 5.09 13.54
N PRO A 475 -5.27 5.98 12.61
CA PRO A 475 -4.47 6.18 11.42
C PRO A 475 -3.06 6.51 11.89
N ILE A 476 -2.10 5.62 11.59
CA ILE A 476 -0.67 5.86 11.82
C ILE A 476 -0.42 7.29 11.35
N PRO A 477 0.03 8.20 12.23
CA PRO A 477 0.23 9.58 11.84
C PRO A 477 1.08 9.58 10.58
N LYS A 478 0.55 10.11 9.48
CA LYS A 478 1.28 10.26 8.21
C LYS A 478 2.45 11.25 8.32
N LYS A 479 2.83 11.63 9.54
CA LYS A 479 3.86 12.61 9.81
C LYS A 479 5.21 11.93 9.73
N GLN A 480 6.07 12.47 8.88
CA GLN A 480 7.52 12.23 8.83
C GLN A 480 8.22 12.86 10.06
N SER A 481 7.49 13.04 11.16
CA SER A 481 7.99 13.65 12.39
C SER A 481 8.16 12.59 13.46
N MET A 482 9.26 12.75 14.19
CA MET A 482 9.67 11.90 15.29
C MET A 482 9.73 12.78 16.52
N THR A 483 8.91 12.45 17.52
CA THR A 483 8.90 13.20 18.78
C THR A 483 9.79 12.49 19.79
N VAL A 484 10.91 13.12 20.13
CA VAL A 484 11.77 12.72 21.25
C VAL A 484 11.24 13.45 22.49
N SER A 485 10.81 12.73 23.51
CA SER A 485 10.10 13.37 24.65
C SER A 485 10.52 12.81 25.99
N LEU A 486 10.50 13.65 27.02
CA LEU A 486 10.61 13.19 28.40
C LEU A 486 9.33 12.44 28.79
N ARG A 487 9.50 11.24 29.33
CA ARG A 487 8.42 10.42 29.88
C ARG A 487 8.78 10.00 31.29
N SER A 488 7.75 9.84 32.12
CA SER A 488 7.91 9.28 33.45
C SER A 488 7.24 7.92 33.52
N TYR A 489 7.87 6.98 34.23
CA TYR A 489 7.31 5.66 34.54
C TYR A 489 6.98 5.52 36.04
N GLY A 490 7.14 6.60 36.82
CA GLY A 490 6.91 6.63 38.25
C GLY A 490 6.43 7.99 38.73
N ARG A 491 6.70 8.33 40.00
CA ARG A 491 6.25 9.59 40.60
C ARG A 491 7.42 10.51 40.96
N GLY A 492 8.63 9.97 41.10
CA GLY A 492 9.81 10.74 41.47
C GLY A 492 10.42 11.47 40.27
N GLU A 493 11.24 12.49 40.56
CA GLU A 493 12.07 13.14 39.53
C GLU A 493 13.12 12.20 38.94
N ASP A 494 13.44 11.12 39.65
CA ASP A 494 14.36 10.09 39.20
C ASP A 494 13.70 9.02 38.30
N ASP A 495 12.37 8.96 38.30
CA ASP A 495 11.58 8.06 37.44
C ASP A 495 11.32 8.67 36.05
N VAL A 496 12.31 9.33 35.45
CA VAL A 496 12.21 10.05 34.17
C VAL A 496 13.21 9.51 33.16
N MET A 497 12.80 9.47 31.90
CA MET A 497 13.64 9.03 30.78
C MET A 497 13.30 9.78 29.50
N ILE A 498 14.22 9.75 28.55
CA ILE A 498 14.01 10.21 27.17
C ILE A 498 13.41 9.05 26.37
N HIS A 499 12.20 9.24 25.88
CA HIS A 499 11.51 8.27 25.04
C HIS A 499 11.68 8.61 23.56
N ILE A 500 12.11 7.61 22.79
CA ILE A 500 12.32 7.68 21.35
C ILE A 500 11.45 6.62 20.65
N PRO A 501 10.30 7.02 20.06
CA PRO A 501 9.42 6.08 19.37
C PRO A 501 9.97 5.71 17.98
N LEU A 502 10.09 4.41 17.71
CA LEU A 502 10.59 3.86 16.44
C LEU A 502 9.49 3.11 15.69
N SER A 503 9.59 3.10 14.36
CA SER A 503 8.77 2.21 13.53
C SER A 503 9.02 0.74 13.87
N HIS A 504 7.99 -0.12 13.79
CA HIS A 504 8.17 -1.53 14.09
C HIS A 504 9.03 -2.24 13.01
N PRO A 505 10.20 -2.80 13.34
CA PRO A 505 11.10 -3.41 12.35
C PRO A 505 10.48 -4.64 11.65
N GLY A 506 9.57 -5.35 12.31
CA GLY A 506 8.80 -6.45 11.70
C GLY A 506 7.81 -6.02 10.61
N LYS A 507 7.49 -4.73 10.47
CA LYS A 507 6.62 -4.23 9.39
C LYS A 507 7.22 -4.50 8.01
N TYR A 508 8.55 -4.50 7.92
CA TYR A 508 9.30 -4.70 6.68
C TYR A 508 9.43 -6.18 6.27
N GLN A 509 9.05 -7.10 7.15
CA GLN A 509 9.05 -8.54 6.89
C GLN A 509 7.81 -8.98 6.13
N TYR A 510 6.63 -8.59 6.63
CA TYR A 510 5.33 -9.10 6.14
C TYR A 510 4.60 -8.10 5.24
N GLY A 511 5.03 -6.84 5.23
CA GLY A 511 4.47 -5.79 4.39
C GLY A 511 5.24 -5.61 3.08
N LYS A 512 4.75 -4.69 2.24
CA LYS A 512 5.52 -4.20 1.10
C LYS A 512 6.85 -3.63 1.61
N ARG A 513 7.97 -4.11 1.07
CA ARG A 513 9.32 -3.61 1.37
C ARG A 513 9.49 -2.23 0.73
N ASP A 514 8.85 -1.22 1.32
CA ASP A 514 8.95 0.16 0.88
C ASP A 514 10.29 0.74 1.35
N PRO A 515 11.23 1.05 0.42
CA PRO A 515 12.55 1.58 0.78
C PRO A 515 12.44 2.88 1.58
N TYR A 516 11.41 3.70 1.32
CA TYR A 516 11.21 4.95 2.05
C TYR A 516 10.89 4.71 3.53
N SER A 517 10.02 3.75 3.82
CA SER A 517 9.69 3.40 5.20
C SER A 517 10.88 2.76 5.93
N ILE A 518 11.72 1.98 5.24
CA ILE A 518 12.94 1.40 5.85
C ILE A 518 14.00 2.49 6.06
N ARG A 519 14.18 3.39 5.09
CA ARG A 519 15.02 4.60 5.20
C ARG A 519 14.65 5.40 6.43
N HIS A 520 13.36 5.68 6.62
CA HIS A 520 12.88 6.40 7.79
C HIS A 520 13.31 5.68 9.08
N PHE A 521 13.06 4.37 9.18
CA PHE A 521 13.49 3.59 10.35
C PHE A 521 15.00 3.61 10.59
N TYR A 522 15.81 3.54 9.52
CA TYR A 522 17.26 3.67 9.60
C TYR A 522 17.68 5.02 10.19
N ILE A 523 17.09 6.11 9.72
CA ILE A 523 17.35 7.46 10.24
C ILE A 523 16.91 7.60 11.70
N GLN A 524 15.74 7.06 12.06
CA GLN A 524 15.29 7.02 13.45
C GLN A 524 16.30 6.28 14.35
N LEU A 525 16.91 5.20 13.85
CA LEU A 525 17.92 4.44 14.57
C LEU A 525 19.24 5.21 14.71
N GLN A 526 19.67 5.95 13.68
CA GLN A 526 20.82 6.86 13.80
C GLN A 526 20.59 7.92 14.89
N LEU A 527 19.39 8.50 14.94
CA LEU A 527 19.02 9.48 15.97
C LEU A 527 19.06 8.91 17.38
N VAL A 528 18.68 7.64 17.58
CA VAL A 528 18.81 6.97 18.88
C VAL A 528 20.26 6.98 19.35
N TYR A 529 21.19 6.57 18.48
CA TYR A 529 22.61 6.54 18.82
C TYR A 529 23.22 7.93 18.98
N PHE A 530 22.70 8.92 18.26
CA PHE A 530 23.12 10.31 18.41
C PHE A 530 22.70 10.86 19.78
N VAL A 531 21.45 10.65 20.20
CA VAL A 531 21.00 11.06 21.54
C VAL A 531 21.74 10.27 22.64
N ALA A 532 22.05 8.99 22.40
CA ALA A 532 22.88 8.20 23.31
C ALA A 532 24.33 8.71 23.40
N HIS A 533 24.89 9.21 22.30
CA HIS A 533 26.18 9.89 22.30
C HIS A 533 26.15 11.16 23.16
N CYS A 534 25.16 12.02 22.96
CA CYS A 534 24.96 13.21 23.78
C CYS A 534 24.79 12.87 25.27
N ALA A 535 24.08 11.77 25.58
CA ALA A 535 23.97 11.28 26.94
C ALA A 535 25.32 10.90 27.54
N ALA A 536 26.16 10.19 26.80
CA ALA A 536 27.51 9.82 27.24
C ALA A 536 28.40 11.06 27.45
N GLU A 537 28.36 12.05 26.57
CA GLU A 537 29.10 13.32 26.72
C GLU A 537 28.70 14.07 27.99
N ILE A 538 27.40 14.28 28.21
CA ILE A 538 26.90 14.96 29.40
C ILE A 538 27.28 14.19 30.68
N LEU A 539 27.25 12.86 30.67
CA LEU A 539 27.68 12.06 31.82
C LEU A 539 29.19 12.21 32.10
N VAL A 540 30.03 12.28 31.07
CA VAL A 540 31.47 12.52 31.22
C VAL A 540 31.73 13.92 31.78
N GLU A 541 31.07 14.94 31.22
CA GLU A 541 31.21 16.34 31.66
C GLU A 541 30.76 16.54 33.12
N ASN A 542 29.73 15.81 33.56
CA ASN A 542 29.15 15.93 34.89
C ASN A 542 29.63 14.85 35.87
N MET A 543 30.61 14.02 35.49
CA MET A 543 31.18 13.00 36.36
C MET A 543 31.64 13.55 37.74
N PRO A 544 32.27 14.74 37.83
CA PRO A 544 32.66 15.31 39.13
C PRO A 544 31.48 15.67 40.04
N LEU A 545 30.28 15.82 39.48
CA LEU A 545 29.04 16.21 40.15
C LEU A 545 28.04 15.05 40.24
N ALA A 546 28.52 13.80 40.05
CA ALA A 546 27.68 12.62 40.11
C ALA A 546 26.88 12.58 41.42
N GLY A 547 25.55 12.51 41.32
CA GLY A 547 24.62 12.53 42.46
C GLY A 547 24.03 13.89 42.83
N GLN A 548 24.51 15.01 42.25
CA GLN A 548 23.93 16.35 42.50
C GLN A 548 22.69 16.66 41.65
N TYR A 549 22.56 16.01 40.49
CA TYR A 549 21.46 16.26 39.56
C TYR A 549 20.41 15.14 39.61
N SER A 550 19.12 15.51 39.66
CA SER A 550 18.04 14.55 39.46
C SER A 550 18.05 13.99 38.04
N ARG A 551 17.50 12.78 37.83
CA ARG A 551 17.45 12.17 36.49
C ARG A 551 16.73 13.07 35.49
N ARG A 552 15.66 13.73 35.93
CA ARG A 552 14.91 14.71 35.13
C ARG A 552 15.82 15.83 34.63
N HIS A 553 16.63 16.42 35.52
CA HIS A 553 17.56 17.49 35.16
C HIS A 553 18.57 16.99 34.12
N LEU A 554 19.16 15.81 34.35
CA LEU A 554 20.08 15.18 33.41
C LEU A 554 19.45 14.97 32.02
N CYS A 555 18.22 14.45 31.97
CA CYS A 555 17.53 14.24 30.69
C CYS A 555 17.25 15.57 29.95
N ILE A 556 16.95 16.66 30.68
CA ILE A 556 16.79 17.99 30.10
C ILE A 556 18.11 18.49 29.51
N MET A 557 19.23 18.34 30.23
CA MET A 557 20.56 18.71 29.73
C MET A 557 20.90 17.94 28.44
N ILE A 558 20.63 16.64 28.41
CA ILE A 558 20.87 15.78 27.24
C ILE A 558 20.02 16.24 26.05
N LEU A 559 18.73 16.51 26.24
CA LEU A 559 17.86 17.01 25.18
C LEU A 559 18.32 18.38 24.68
N HIS A 560 18.70 19.29 25.59
CA HIS A 560 19.23 20.59 25.21
C HIS A 560 20.52 20.47 24.38
N HIS A 561 21.43 19.59 24.80
CA HIS A 561 22.67 19.31 24.08
C HIS A 561 22.42 18.70 22.69
N ALA A 562 21.56 17.70 22.62
CA ALA A 562 21.15 17.07 21.35
C ALA A 562 20.50 18.10 20.41
N ARG A 563 19.63 18.97 20.94
CA ARG A 563 19.03 20.08 20.18
C ARG A 563 20.10 21.00 19.61
N LYS A 564 21.00 21.50 20.48
CA LYS A 564 22.06 22.43 20.10
C LYS A 564 22.90 21.86 18.96
N ARG A 565 23.27 20.59 19.03
CA ARG A 565 24.05 19.89 17.99
C ARG A 565 23.27 19.65 16.69
N LEU A 566 21.95 19.49 16.75
CA LEU A 566 21.09 19.29 15.56
C LEU A 566 20.61 20.59 14.91
N GLN A 567 20.54 21.70 15.65
CA GLN A 567 19.99 22.97 15.18
C GLN A 567 20.75 23.52 13.96
N ASP A 568 22.02 23.16 13.82
CA ASP A 568 22.86 23.57 12.70
C ASP A 568 22.83 22.62 11.49
N LYS A 569 22.16 21.48 11.60
CA LYS A 569 22.06 20.47 10.54
C LYS A 569 20.86 20.76 9.63
N ALA A 570 21.07 20.74 8.31
CA ALA A 570 20.07 21.16 7.33
C ALA A 570 18.93 20.13 7.15
N GLU A 571 19.19 18.89 7.57
CA GLU A 571 18.34 17.72 7.38
C GLU A 571 17.20 17.65 8.40
N PHE A 572 17.30 18.40 9.50
CA PHE A 572 16.37 18.35 10.62
C PHE A 572 15.72 19.71 10.88
N ILE A 573 14.40 19.72 10.99
CA ILE A 573 13.66 20.81 11.65
C ILE A 573 13.46 20.37 13.09
N VAL A 574 14.00 21.15 14.01
CA VAL A 574 13.96 20.87 15.44
C VAL A 574 13.07 21.89 16.13
N GLU A 575 11.85 21.46 16.50
CA GLU A 575 10.90 22.26 17.27
C GLU A 575 10.90 21.80 18.73
N THR A 576 10.78 22.74 19.66
CA THR A 576 10.72 22.42 21.09
C THR A 576 9.39 22.77 21.71
N THR A 577 8.85 21.82 22.46
CA THR A 577 7.61 21.96 23.22
C THR A 577 7.87 21.53 24.66
N GLY A 578 8.44 22.45 25.47
CA GLY A 578 8.72 22.23 26.89
C GLY A 578 9.57 20.99 27.17
N ASN A 579 8.91 19.85 27.37
CA ASN A 579 9.49 18.55 27.69
C ASN A 579 9.76 17.64 26.46
N ALA A 580 9.59 18.16 25.24
CA ALA A 580 9.80 17.39 24.02
C ALA A 580 10.54 18.18 22.94
N ILE A 581 11.26 17.43 22.11
CA ILE A 581 11.85 17.85 20.85
C ILE A 581 11.09 17.13 19.74
N GLU A 582 10.38 17.88 18.92
CA GLU A 582 9.85 17.35 17.66
C GLU A 582 10.92 17.52 16.58
N MET A 583 11.38 16.39 16.04
CA MET A 583 12.33 16.36 14.93
C MET A 583 11.55 15.98 13.67
N GLN A 584 11.52 16.86 12.69
CA GLN A 584 10.98 16.54 11.36
C GLN A 584 12.13 16.35 10.39
N LEU A 585 12.11 15.22 9.68
CA LEU A 585 13.07 14.99 8.60
C LEU A 585 12.66 15.84 7.40
N VAL A 586 13.56 16.73 6.97
CA VAL A 586 13.33 17.54 5.78
C VAL A 586 13.53 16.65 4.55
N GLY A 587 12.45 16.23 3.92
CA GLY A 587 12.56 15.52 2.63
C GLY A 587 13.31 16.39 1.61
N SER A 588 14.19 15.80 0.79
CA SER A 588 15.02 16.55 -0.18
C SER A 588 14.21 17.47 -1.11
N ALA A 589 12.97 17.12 -1.44
CA ALA A 589 12.06 17.95 -2.24
C ALA A 589 11.39 19.10 -1.47
N ASN A 590 11.38 19.04 -0.14
CA ASN A 590 10.76 20.04 0.74
C ASN A 590 11.77 21.00 1.36
N ALA A 591 13.08 20.69 1.37
CA ALA A 591 14.12 21.56 1.93
C ALA A 591 14.06 22.98 1.35
N SER A 592 13.97 23.09 0.02
CA SER A 592 13.86 24.39 -0.65
C SER A 592 12.55 25.12 -0.33
N ARG A 593 11.43 24.40 -0.14
CA ARG A 593 10.13 25.00 0.16
C ARG A 593 9.99 25.46 1.61
N VAL A 594 10.53 24.68 2.55
CA VAL A 594 10.50 25.03 3.97
C VAL A 594 11.46 26.18 4.26
N LEU A 595 12.65 26.22 3.65
CA LEU A 595 13.54 27.39 3.75
C LEU A 595 12.87 28.66 3.20
N VAL A 596 12.13 28.55 2.08
CA VAL A 596 11.39 29.70 1.52
C VAL A 596 10.21 30.11 2.41
N SER A 597 9.48 29.18 3.03
CA SER A 597 8.37 29.56 3.93
C SER A 597 8.88 30.13 5.26
N LEU A 598 10.02 29.67 5.79
CA LEU A 598 10.65 30.23 6.99
C LEU A 598 11.20 31.64 6.77
N LEU A 599 11.57 32.00 5.54
CA LEU A 599 11.90 33.38 5.17
C LEU A 599 10.69 34.32 5.15
N HIS A 600 9.47 33.78 5.08
CA HIS A 600 8.22 34.53 4.91
C HIS A 600 7.31 34.48 6.15
N ALA A 601 7.69 33.75 7.19
CA ALA A 601 6.98 33.74 8.47
C ALA A 601 7.51 34.87 9.38
N ASP A 602 6.62 35.69 9.91
CA ASP A 602 6.92 36.65 10.97
C ASP A 602 6.51 36.10 12.36
N PRO A 603 7.31 36.33 13.43
CA PRO A 603 8.55 37.09 13.48
C PRO A 603 9.76 36.15 13.57
N VAL A 604 10.50 35.94 12.47
CA VAL A 604 11.80 35.26 12.53
C VAL A 604 12.91 36.30 12.72
N PRO A 605 13.72 36.23 13.80
CA PRO A 605 14.84 37.14 14.05
C PRO A 605 15.78 37.30 12.84
N GLN A 606 16.22 38.53 12.56
CA GLN A 606 17.09 38.85 11.40
C GLN A 606 18.38 38.00 11.33
N GLN A 607 18.91 37.59 12.49
CA GLN A 607 20.08 36.70 12.60
C GLN A 607 19.81 35.33 11.97
N ILE A 608 18.60 34.78 12.14
CA ILE A 608 18.18 33.50 11.55
C ILE A 608 17.94 33.67 10.05
N LYS A 609 17.34 34.79 9.61
CA LYS A 609 17.22 35.13 8.17
C LYS A 609 18.59 35.14 7.47
N GLY A 610 19.61 35.74 8.10
CA GLY A 610 20.98 35.76 7.57
C GLY A 610 21.60 34.36 7.45
N THR A 611 21.40 33.49 8.44
CA THR A 611 21.85 32.09 8.40
C THR A 611 21.13 31.30 7.31
N ILE A 612 19.81 31.47 7.18
CA ILE A 612 18.97 30.82 6.15
C ILE A 612 19.38 31.29 4.73
N GLN A 613 19.64 32.58 4.55
CA GLN A 613 20.09 33.15 3.26
C GLN A 613 21.49 32.66 2.86
N ARG A 614 22.44 32.59 3.80
CA ARG A 614 23.76 31.98 3.55
C ARG A 614 23.63 30.51 3.16
N ARG A 615 22.76 29.75 3.84
CA ARG A 615 22.46 28.34 3.53
C ARG A 615 21.85 28.15 2.14
N LEU A 616 20.90 29.01 1.74
CA LEU A 616 20.37 29.00 0.36
C LEU A 616 21.48 29.22 -0.66
N LYS A 617 22.39 30.15 -0.40
CA LYS A 617 23.53 30.43 -1.28
C LYS A 617 24.46 29.21 -1.41
N THR A 618 24.79 28.53 -0.31
CA THR A 618 25.64 27.32 -0.31
C THR A 618 24.97 26.13 -1.01
N VAL A 619 23.66 25.94 -0.85
CA VAL A 619 22.89 24.87 -1.52
C VAL A 619 22.76 25.14 -3.02
N MET A 620 22.61 26.40 -3.44
CA MET A 620 22.54 26.75 -4.85
C MET A 620 23.91 26.75 -5.55
N LEU A 621 24.99 27.13 -4.85
CA LEU A 621 26.36 27.08 -5.38
C LEU A 621 26.92 25.66 -5.57
N ARG A 622 26.39 24.65 -4.87
CA ARG A 622 26.78 23.24 -5.07
C ARG A 622 26.15 22.58 -6.31
N GLN A 623 25.34 23.30 -7.11
CA GLN A 623 24.66 22.75 -8.30
C GLN A 623 25.27 23.14 -9.66
N GLU A 624 26.41 23.82 -9.71
CA GLU A 624 27.06 24.16 -10.99
C GLU A 624 28.20 23.18 -11.34
N VAL A 625 27.88 22.15 -12.13
CA VAL A 625 28.81 21.31 -12.92
C VAL A 625 28.15 21.07 -14.30
N PRO A 626 28.88 21.10 -15.43
CA PRO A 626 28.38 21.61 -16.70
C PRO A 626 27.52 20.64 -17.52
N GLU A 627 26.67 21.26 -18.35
CA GLU A 627 25.74 20.63 -19.29
C GLU A 627 26.45 19.74 -20.31
N THR A 628 26.33 18.43 -20.18
CA THR A 628 26.19 17.51 -21.31
C THR A 628 25.40 16.27 -20.88
N MET A 629 24.29 16.03 -21.59
CA MET A 629 23.42 14.85 -21.57
C MET A 629 22.99 14.26 -20.20
N HIS A 630 21.73 14.46 -19.81
CA HIS A 630 20.93 13.39 -19.18
C HIS A 630 19.41 13.61 -19.25
N THR A 631 18.75 12.76 -20.05
CA THR A 631 17.30 12.50 -20.10
C THR A 631 16.77 11.74 -18.86
N GLY A 632 17.51 11.72 -17.75
CA GLY A 632 17.19 10.93 -16.55
C GLY A 632 16.18 11.55 -15.58
N LYS A 633 15.94 12.88 -15.63
CA LYS A 633 15.10 13.58 -14.63
C LYS A 633 13.58 13.41 -14.81
N LEU A 634 13.11 12.96 -15.97
CA LEU A 634 11.66 12.73 -16.21
C LEU A 634 11.17 11.37 -15.70
N ARG A 635 12.05 10.37 -15.57
CA ARG A 635 11.69 8.98 -15.18
C ARG A 635 11.42 8.82 -13.66
N SER A 636 11.95 9.70 -12.79
CA SER A 636 11.78 9.57 -11.33
C SER A 636 10.47 10.18 -10.78
N LEU A 637 9.83 11.11 -11.50
CA LEU A 637 8.53 11.67 -11.13
C LEU A 637 7.34 10.80 -11.54
N LEU A 638 7.51 9.91 -12.52
CA LEU A 638 6.47 9.01 -13.05
C LEU A 638 6.27 7.73 -12.20
N LYS A 639 7.27 7.30 -11.42
CA LYS A 639 7.21 6.06 -10.63
C LYS A 639 6.36 6.10 -9.35
N ARG A 640 5.88 7.28 -8.91
CA ARG A 640 5.42 7.47 -7.52
C ARG A 640 3.93 7.26 -7.23
N LYS A 641 3.07 6.83 -8.17
CA LYS A 641 1.60 6.85 -7.94
C LYS A 641 0.75 5.73 -8.59
N ALA A 642 1.32 4.56 -8.87
CA ALA A 642 0.54 3.37 -9.20
C ALA A 642 0.49 2.48 -7.95
N GLU A 643 -0.64 2.49 -7.24
CA GLU A 643 -1.14 1.44 -6.31
C GLU A 643 -2.06 2.07 -5.26
N LEU A 644 -3.36 2.03 -5.56
CA LEU A 644 -4.52 1.97 -4.66
C LEU A 644 -5.77 1.78 -5.56
N PRO A 645 -6.82 1.08 -5.11
CA PRO A 645 -7.72 0.30 -5.95
C PRO A 645 -8.57 1.18 -6.87
N LYS A 646 -8.64 0.82 -8.16
CA LYS A 646 -9.58 1.43 -9.11
C LYS A 646 -10.97 0.86 -8.86
N LYS A 647 -11.74 1.58 -8.02
CA LYS A 647 -13.18 1.72 -8.29
C LYS A 647 -13.31 2.40 -9.66
N ASP A 648 -14.41 2.17 -10.38
CA ASP A 648 -14.71 2.86 -11.63
C ASP A 648 -14.61 4.37 -11.41
N TYR A 649 -13.56 4.97 -11.97
CA TYR A 649 -13.30 6.39 -11.87
C TYR A 649 -13.40 6.99 -13.26
N THR A 650 -14.48 7.75 -13.44
CA THR A 650 -14.60 8.90 -14.33
C THR A 650 -13.35 9.76 -14.34
N CYS A 651 -12.97 10.40 -15.43
CA CYS A 651 -12.31 11.71 -15.32
C CYS A 651 -12.80 12.67 -16.39
N PRO A 652 -12.92 13.97 -16.08
CA PRO A 652 -13.27 14.95 -17.08
C PRO A 652 -12.18 14.97 -18.15
N ILE A 653 -12.60 15.09 -19.40
CA ILE A 653 -11.73 15.19 -20.57
C ILE A 653 -10.75 16.39 -20.40
N TYR A 654 -11.13 17.41 -19.60
CA TYR A 654 -10.38 18.64 -19.41
C TYR A 654 -10.19 19.11 -17.95
N GLY A 655 -9.31 20.10 -17.75
CA GLY A 655 -9.05 20.76 -16.47
C GLY A 655 -9.85 22.05 -16.25
N TYR A 656 -9.64 22.71 -15.10
CA TYR A 656 -10.40 23.92 -14.69
C TYR A 656 -10.39 25.05 -15.72
N ALA A 657 -9.22 25.37 -16.29
CA ALA A 657 -9.09 26.44 -17.30
C ALA A 657 -9.93 26.18 -18.57
N THR A 658 -10.14 24.92 -18.92
CA THR A 658 -10.98 24.56 -20.06
C THR A 658 -12.46 24.69 -19.73
N PHE A 659 -12.87 24.33 -18.50
CA PHE A 659 -14.22 24.59 -18.03
C PHE A 659 -14.50 26.10 -18.01
N ASP A 660 -13.58 26.92 -17.52
CA ASP A 660 -13.72 28.38 -17.57
C ASP A 660 -13.93 28.88 -19.01
N ARG A 661 -13.25 28.27 -19.99
CA ARG A 661 -13.42 28.61 -21.42
C ARG A 661 -14.74 28.15 -22.01
N ILE A 662 -15.21 26.95 -21.69
CA ILE A 662 -16.56 26.50 -22.06
C ILE A 662 -17.61 27.45 -21.49
N LEU A 663 -17.40 27.91 -20.26
CA LEU A 663 -18.31 28.82 -19.56
C LEU A 663 -18.16 30.27 -20.05
N SER A 664 -17.03 30.66 -20.64
CA SER A 664 -16.81 31.99 -21.23
C SER A 664 -17.56 32.19 -22.55
N LEU A 665 -17.97 31.11 -23.22
CA LEU A 665 -18.88 31.17 -24.39
C LEU A 665 -20.33 31.55 -24.02
N GLY A 666 -20.57 31.85 -22.75
CA GLY A 666 -21.83 32.35 -22.24
C GLY A 666 -22.58 31.33 -21.39
N ARG A 667 -23.27 31.87 -20.39
CA ARG A 667 -24.23 31.14 -19.56
C ARG A 667 -25.59 31.80 -19.66
N ALA A 668 -26.61 30.98 -19.64
CA ALA A 668 -28.00 31.32 -19.44
C ALA A 668 -28.23 32.36 -18.32
N ARG A 669 -28.66 33.59 -18.66
CA ARG A 669 -29.08 34.65 -17.71
C ARG A 669 -30.59 34.86 -17.74
N GLY A 670 -31.18 35.24 -16.62
CA GLY A 670 -32.64 35.22 -16.47
C GLY A 670 -33.25 33.81 -16.44
N VAL A 671 -34.52 33.73 -16.05
CA VAL A 671 -35.32 32.49 -16.11
C VAL A 671 -35.60 32.10 -17.57
N PRO A 672 -35.91 30.82 -17.86
CA PRO A 672 -36.28 30.39 -19.21
C PRO A 672 -37.38 31.28 -19.81
N TYR A 673 -37.28 31.59 -21.10
CA TYR A 673 -38.20 32.44 -21.87
C TYR A 673 -38.39 33.88 -21.36
N SER A 674 -37.52 34.40 -20.49
CA SER A 674 -37.65 35.77 -20.01
C SER A 674 -37.19 36.82 -21.03
N PRO A 675 -37.65 38.08 -20.92
CA PRO A 675 -37.12 39.19 -21.73
C PRO A 675 -35.60 39.39 -21.53
N GLU A 676 -35.09 39.16 -20.31
CA GLU A 676 -33.66 39.19 -20.02
C GLU A 676 -32.90 38.12 -20.81
N ARG A 677 -33.48 36.92 -20.96
CA ARG A 677 -32.92 35.85 -21.79
C ARG A 677 -32.93 36.26 -23.27
N GLY A 678 -34.04 36.78 -23.78
CA GLY A 678 -34.14 37.27 -25.15
C GLY A 678 -33.06 38.31 -25.46
N ALA A 679 -32.95 39.36 -24.63
CA ALA A 679 -31.93 40.41 -24.78
C ALA A 679 -30.48 39.90 -24.62
N GLN A 680 -30.28 38.77 -23.92
CA GLN A 680 -28.97 38.13 -23.89
C GLN A 680 -28.68 37.39 -25.20
N LEU A 681 -29.64 36.67 -25.74
CA LEU A 681 -29.51 35.93 -26.99
C LEU A 681 -29.34 36.88 -28.19
N ASP A 682 -30.05 38.01 -28.23
CA ASP A 682 -29.85 39.08 -29.23
C ASP A 682 -28.38 39.55 -29.26
N ARG A 683 -27.78 39.73 -28.08
CA ARG A 683 -26.37 40.13 -27.94
C ARG A 683 -25.42 39.02 -28.39
N LEU A 684 -25.62 37.79 -27.91
CA LEU A 684 -24.76 36.66 -28.30
C LEU A 684 -24.84 36.37 -29.80
N TRP A 685 -26.02 36.56 -30.41
CA TRP A 685 -26.21 36.50 -31.86
C TRP A 685 -25.41 37.61 -32.55
N SER A 686 -25.54 38.86 -32.09
CA SER A 686 -24.79 40.00 -32.64
C SER A 686 -23.26 39.84 -32.53
N ASP A 687 -22.80 39.22 -31.44
CA ASP A 687 -21.39 38.90 -31.19
C ASP A 687 -20.86 37.79 -32.14
N ASN A 688 -21.76 37.09 -32.83
CA ASN A 688 -21.49 36.03 -33.82
C ASN A 688 -20.41 35.04 -33.35
N ILE A 689 -20.64 34.42 -32.19
CA ILE A 689 -19.72 33.46 -31.58
C ILE A 689 -19.77 32.15 -32.38
N PRO A 690 -18.75 31.79 -33.18
CA PRO A 690 -18.85 30.70 -34.16
C PRO A 690 -19.20 29.34 -33.51
N GLU A 691 -18.72 29.11 -32.30
CA GLU A 691 -18.98 27.90 -31.51
C GLU A 691 -20.47 27.69 -31.19
N LEU A 692 -21.27 28.76 -31.15
CA LEU A 692 -22.70 28.69 -30.90
C LEU A 692 -23.53 28.51 -32.18
N HIS A 693 -22.90 28.58 -33.37
CA HIS A 693 -23.55 28.46 -34.68
C HIS A 693 -23.20 27.14 -35.40
N LEU A 694 -22.73 26.12 -34.66
CA LEU A 694 -22.32 24.83 -35.25
C LEU A 694 -23.50 24.03 -35.81
N ILE A 695 -24.73 24.26 -35.34
CA ILE A 695 -25.94 23.54 -35.78
C ILE A 695 -26.87 24.42 -36.60
N ILE A 696 -27.00 25.69 -36.19
CA ILE A 696 -27.85 26.67 -36.86
C ILE A 696 -26.94 27.81 -37.32
N PRO A 697 -26.80 28.04 -38.64
CA PRO A 697 -25.86 29.02 -39.18
C PRO A 697 -26.28 30.44 -38.80
N HIS A 698 -25.30 31.35 -38.77
CA HIS A 698 -25.53 32.77 -38.46
C HIS A 698 -26.08 33.52 -39.69
N THR A 699 -27.34 33.28 -40.04
CA THR A 699 -28.09 34.00 -41.10
C THR A 699 -29.37 34.60 -40.53
N ARG A 700 -29.84 35.72 -41.08
CA ARG A 700 -30.98 36.47 -40.53
C ARG A 700 -32.26 35.64 -40.49
N GLU A 701 -32.42 34.72 -41.44
CA GLU A 701 -33.56 33.82 -41.58
C GLU A 701 -33.59 32.77 -40.45
N GLU A 702 -32.43 32.35 -39.97
CA GLU A 702 -32.27 31.30 -38.96
C GLU A 702 -32.25 31.83 -37.52
N TYR A 703 -32.25 33.16 -37.35
CA TYR A 703 -32.23 33.80 -36.04
C TYR A 703 -33.35 33.31 -35.09
N PRO A 704 -34.63 33.22 -35.51
CA PRO A 704 -35.69 32.77 -34.62
C PRO A 704 -35.47 31.34 -34.12
N GLN A 705 -35.06 30.44 -35.01
CA GLN A 705 -34.79 29.03 -34.67
C GLN A 705 -33.58 28.90 -33.72
N TRP A 706 -32.53 29.69 -33.95
CA TRP A 706 -31.36 29.73 -33.07
C TRP A 706 -31.73 30.23 -31.67
N CYS A 707 -32.51 31.31 -31.60
CA CYS A 707 -32.95 31.89 -30.34
C CYS A 707 -33.83 30.91 -29.54
N ASP A 708 -34.83 30.31 -30.20
CA ASP A 708 -35.73 29.31 -29.61
C ASP A 708 -34.96 28.10 -29.03
N GLY A 709 -33.89 27.68 -29.71
CA GLY A 709 -33.01 26.60 -29.27
C GLY A 709 -32.39 26.82 -27.89
N PHE A 710 -32.24 28.06 -27.44
CA PHE A 710 -31.60 28.43 -26.16
C PHE A 710 -32.55 29.01 -25.11
N MET A 711 -33.78 29.35 -25.48
CA MET A 711 -34.76 29.97 -24.58
C MET A 711 -35.17 29.06 -23.41
N SER A 712 -35.10 27.73 -23.58
CA SER A 712 -35.46 26.75 -22.55
C SER A 712 -34.39 26.52 -21.47
N LEU A 713 -33.17 27.04 -21.66
CA LEU A 713 -32.05 26.75 -20.76
C LEU A 713 -32.23 27.39 -19.38
N GLN A 714 -32.09 26.57 -18.34
CA GLN A 714 -32.09 27.01 -16.94
C GLN A 714 -30.96 27.99 -16.69
N LYS A 715 -31.20 28.98 -15.81
CA LYS A 715 -30.21 29.98 -15.43
C LYS A 715 -28.89 29.30 -15.02
N GLY A 716 -27.77 29.78 -15.56
CA GLY A 716 -26.42 29.28 -15.30
C GLY A 716 -25.96 28.14 -16.21
N GLN A 717 -26.83 27.50 -17.00
CA GLN A 717 -26.41 26.49 -17.97
C GLN A 717 -25.57 27.07 -19.11
N SER A 718 -24.64 26.27 -19.62
CA SER A 718 -23.78 26.65 -20.75
C SER A 718 -24.52 26.54 -22.08
N TYR A 719 -24.48 27.61 -22.88
CA TYR A 719 -25.00 27.60 -24.26
C TYR A 719 -24.21 26.62 -25.14
N PHE A 720 -22.90 26.54 -24.95
CA PHE A 720 -22.06 25.63 -25.73
C PHE A 720 -22.34 24.16 -25.46
N LEU A 721 -22.58 23.76 -24.19
CA LEU A 721 -22.93 22.36 -23.88
C LEU A 721 -24.29 21.96 -24.47
N LYS A 722 -25.22 22.91 -24.62
CA LYS A 722 -26.47 22.69 -25.36
C LYS A 722 -26.21 22.40 -26.83
N VAL A 723 -25.37 23.21 -27.49
CA VAL A 723 -24.96 22.97 -28.89
C VAL A 723 -24.30 21.60 -29.04
N LEU A 724 -23.35 21.27 -28.15
CA LEU A 724 -22.67 19.96 -28.16
C LEU A 724 -23.62 18.77 -28.00
N SER A 725 -24.77 18.93 -27.34
CA SER A 725 -25.75 17.84 -27.21
C SER A 725 -26.56 17.57 -28.47
N GLN A 726 -26.53 18.50 -29.43
CA GLN A 726 -27.30 18.43 -30.66
C GLN A 726 -26.43 18.09 -31.89
N ILE A 727 -25.10 18.18 -31.74
CA ILE A 727 -24.18 17.90 -32.85
C ILE A 727 -24.03 16.38 -33.04
N PRO A 728 -23.87 15.91 -34.29
CA PRO A 728 -23.64 14.49 -34.56
C PRO A 728 -22.38 13.96 -33.83
N ASP A 729 -22.42 12.70 -33.41
CA ASP A 729 -21.31 12.04 -32.68
C ASP A 729 -19.96 12.21 -33.40
N SER A 730 -19.95 12.15 -34.74
CA SER A 730 -18.75 12.32 -35.56
C SER A 730 -18.13 13.73 -35.46
N GLN A 731 -18.92 14.75 -35.14
CA GLN A 731 -18.49 16.14 -34.99
C GLN A 731 -18.30 16.55 -33.52
N TYR A 732 -18.80 15.74 -32.57
CA TYR A 732 -18.78 16.04 -31.13
C TYR A 732 -17.40 16.45 -30.63
N VAL A 733 -16.45 15.57 -30.90
CA VAL A 733 -15.06 15.71 -30.49
C VAL A 733 -14.41 16.92 -31.15
N GLU A 734 -14.67 17.13 -32.44
CA GLU A 734 -14.07 18.23 -33.19
C GLU A 734 -14.55 19.58 -32.66
N ALA A 735 -15.86 19.74 -32.48
CA ALA A 735 -16.45 20.94 -31.90
C ALA A 735 -15.91 21.23 -30.51
N LEU A 736 -15.88 20.21 -29.64
CA LEU A 736 -15.34 20.33 -28.29
C LEU A 736 -13.84 20.70 -28.33
N SER A 737 -13.06 20.15 -29.27
CA SER A 737 -11.65 20.48 -29.46
C SER A 737 -11.40 21.94 -29.81
N ARG A 738 -12.24 22.52 -30.68
CA ARG A 738 -12.10 23.91 -31.16
C ARG A 738 -12.15 24.90 -29.98
N VAL A 739 -13.07 24.66 -29.05
CA VAL A 739 -13.24 25.45 -27.83
C VAL A 739 -12.14 25.18 -26.82
N CYS A 740 -11.71 23.93 -26.74
CA CYS A 740 -10.74 23.49 -25.75
C CYS A 740 -9.28 23.69 -26.17
N ASN A 741 -9.01 24.28 -27.34
CA ASN A 741 -7.68 24.54 -27.88
C ASN A 741 -6.84 25.46 -26.98
N SER A 742 -6.10 24.86 -26.04
CA SER A 742 -4.88 25.43 -25.48
C SER A 742 -3.68 24.99 -26.33
N ILE A 743 -3.00 25.98 -26.89
CA ILE A 743 -1.67 25.90 -27.52
C ILE A 743 -0.71 25.11 -26.60
N GLY A 744 -0.03 24.09 -27.15
CA GLY A 744 1.10 23.41 -26.49
C GLY A 744 0.83 21.99 -25.95
N ARG A 745 1.39 21.67 -24.78
CA ARG A 745 1.64 20.31 -24.22
C ARG A 745 0.41 19.39 -24.05
N HIS A 746 -0.81 19.86 -24.31
CA HIS A 746 -2.06 19.11 -24.11
C HIS A 746 -2.73 18.61 -25.40
N LYS A 747 -2.27 19.01 -26.59
CA LYS A 747 -2.81 18.52 -27.89
C LYS A 747 -2.68 16.99 -28.03
N LYS A 748 -1.49 16.44 -27.75
CA LYS A 748 -1.25 14.97 -27.76
C LYS A 748 -2.12 14.20 -26.76
N ARG A 749 -2.50 14.82 -25.63
CA ARG A 749 -3.41 14.24 -24.64
C ARG A 749 -4.83 14.16 -25.20
N PHE A 750 -5.24 15.18 -25.93
CA PHE A 750 -6.55 15.25 -26.55
C PHE A 750 -6.68 14.24 -27.70
N ASP A 751 -5.72 14.23 -28.64
CA ASP A 751 -5.70 13.31 -29.79
C ASP A 751 -5.69 11.81 -29.37
N GLY A 752 -5.12 11.49 -28.21
CA GLY A 752 -5.11 10.14 -27.64
C GLY A 752 -6.40 9.72 -26.96
N ILE A 753 -7.18 10.67 -26.43
CA ILE A 753 -8.51 10.40 -25.86
C ILE A 753 -9.51 10.19 -27.00
N THR A 754 -9.41 10.99 -28.06
CA THR A 754 -10.40 11.08 -29.12
C THR A 754 -10.32 10.01 -30.19
N SER A 755 -9.18 9.32 -30.31
CA SER A 755 -8.98 8.32 -31.36
C SER A 755 -9.51 6.92 -31.02
N ASN A 756 -9.79 6.59 -29.75
CA ASN A 756 -10.15 5.23 -29.33
C ASN A 756 -10.95 5.11 -28.00
N THR A 757 -11.47 6.20 -27.42
CA THR A 757 -12.13 6.15 -26.09
C THR A 757 -13.61 6.52 -26.17
N GLU A 758 -14.45 5.67 -25.56
CA GLU A 758 -15.87 5.97 -25.37
C GLU A 758 -16.03 7.11 -24.34
N ILE A 759 -16.70 8.18 -24.77
CA ILE A 759 -17.06 9.31 -23.92
C ILE A 759 -18.22 8.88 -23.02
N GLN A 760 -18.10 9.16 -21.72
CA GLN A 760 -19.11 8.92 -20.70
C GLN A 760 -19.65 10.26 -20.19
N SER A 761 -20.96 10.41 -20.10
CA SER A 761 -21.61 11.65 -19.62
C SER A 761 -21.18 12.93 -20.37
N GLY A 762 -20.81 12.83 -21.65
CA GLY A 762 -20.40 13.95 -22.52
C GLY A 762 -19.00 14.51 -22.28
N LEU A 763 -18.68 14.92 -21.05
CA LEU A 763 -17.39 15.53 -20.73
C LEU A 763 -16.44 14.62 -19.94
N TRP A 764 -16.78 13.35 -19.72
CA TRP A 764 -15.96 12.42 -18.98
C TRP A 764 -15.51 11.25 -19.83
N VAL A 765 -14.37 10.68 -19.50
CA VAL A 765 -13.85 9.47 -20.11
C VAL A 765 -13.28 8.57 -19.04
N PRO A 766 -13.25 7.24 -19.27
CA PRO A 766 -12.57 6.31 -18.38
C PRO A 766 -11.17 6.80 -18.03
N ARG A 767 -10.84 6.85 -16.74
CA ARG A 767 -9.53 7.33 -16.28
C ARG A 767 -8.34 6.53 -16.81
N GLN A 768 -8.61 5.37 -17.42
CA GLN A 768 -7.64 4.57 -18.17
C GLN A 768 -7.14 5.28 -19.43
N ALA A 769 -8.00 6.05 -20.11
CA ALA A 769 -7.66 6.82 -21.30
C ALA A 769 -6.76 8.05 -21.03
N ILE A 770 -6.78 8.59 -19.80
CA ILE A 770 -6.05 9.83 -19.42
C ILE A 770 -4.74 9.56 -18.64
N GLN A 771 -4.25 8.32 -18.58
CA GLN A 771 -3.20 7.92 -17.62
C GLN A 771 -1.86 8.67 -17.70
N ALA A 772 -1.57 9.45 -18.75
CA ALA A 772 -0.33 10.22 -18.87
C ALA A 772 -0.34 11.64 -18.22
N TYR A 773 -1.50 12.22 -17.86
CA TYR A 773 -1.53 13.65 -17.47
C TYR A 773 -2.54 13.96 -16.33
N ARG A 774 -2.13 13.77 -15.07
CA ARG A 774 -2.98 14.03 -13.88
C ARG A 774 -2.62 15.33 -13.13
N ALA A 775 -2.85 16.48 -13.75
CA ALA A 775 -3.23 17.67 -12.98
C ALA A 775 -4.71 17.56 -12.58
N GLU A 776 -5.09 18.04 -11.39
CA GLU A 776 -6.35 17.78 -10.65
C GLU A 776 -7.61 17.47 -11.51
N LEU A 777 -7.95 16.17 -11.62
CA LEU A 777 -9.06 15.66 -12.46
C LEU A 777 -10.46 15.74 -11.81
N SER A 778 -10.64 16.51 -10.75
CA SER A 778 -11.99 16.96 -10.35
C SER A 778 -11.81 18.27 -9.61
N PRO A 779 -11.85 19.40 -10.32
CA PRO A 779 -11.65 20.69 -9.69
C PRO A 779 -12.69 20.89 -8.57
N ARG A 780 -12.29 21.58 -7.52
CA ARG A 780 -13.25 22.04 -6.51
C ARG A 780 -13.86 23.32 -7.02
N ILE A 781 -15.15 23.28 -7.31
CA ILE A 781 -15.86 24.41 -7.91
C ILE A 781 -16.24 25.40 -6.82
N LYS A 782 -16.14 26.69 -7.12
CA LYS A 782 -16.61 27.74 -6.21
C LYS A 782 -18.12 27.62 -6.06
N THR A 783 -18.64 27.96 -4.89
CA THR A 783 -20.09 27.89 -4.61
C THR A 783 -20.93 28.62 -5.67
N ILE A 784 -20.51 29.82 -6.09
CA ILE A 784 -21.22 30.61 -7.11
C ILE A 784 -21.24 29.96 -8.51
N ASP A 785 -20.28 29.07 -8.79
CA ASP A 785 -20.14 28.41 -10.08
C ASP A 785 -20.86 27.05 -10.14
N MET A 786 -21.50 26.62 -9.05
CA MET A 786 -22.20 25.32 -9.01
C MET A 786 -23.51 25.29 -9.80
N GLN A 787 -24.16 26.44 -10.01
CA GLN A 787 -25.37 26.53 -10.81
C GLN A 787 -25.07 26.31 -12.30
N GLY A 788 -25.71 25.29 -12.89
CA GLY A 788 -25.45 24.86 -14.26
C GLY A 788 -24.15 24.08 -14.43
N PHE A 789 -23.49 23.69 -13.33
CA PHE A 789 -22.22 22.98 -13.40
C PHE A 789 -22.42 21.54 -13.89
N PRO A 790 -21.66 21.07 -14.90
CA PRO A 790 -21.82 19.73 -15.41
C PRO A 790 -21.25 18.69 -14.43
N VAL A 791 -21.93 17.57 -14.23
CA VAL A 791 -21.56 16.52 -13.26
C VAL A 791 -21.42 15.14 -13.88
N GLU A 792 -20.48 14.36 -13.33
CA GLU A 792 -20.33 12.94 -13.65
C GLU A 792 -21.46 12.15 -13.00
N VAL A 793 -22.21 11.40 -13.81
CA VAL A 793 -23.16 10.41 -13.33
C VAL A 793 -22.62 9.03 -13.68
N LYS A 794 -22.30 8.24 -12.67
CA LYS A 794 -21.82 6.87 -12.87
C LYS A 794 -22.94 5.94 -13.29
N ASP A 795 -22.57 4.78 -13.83
CA ASP A 795 -23.52 3.74 -14.28
C ASP A 795 -24.47 3.26 -13.17
N ASN A 796 -24.04 3.34 -11.91
CA ASN A 796 -24.88 2.99 -10.75
C ASN A 796 -25.77 4.15 -10.26
N GLY A 797 -25.72 5.31 -10.92
CA GLY A 797 -26.43 6.53 -10.54
C GLY A 797 -25.73 7.34 -9.43
N ASP A 798 -24.45 7.07 -9.13
CA ASP A 798 -23.69 7.85 -8.15
C ASP A 798 -23.15 9.14 -8.76
N ILE A 799 -23.23 10.23 -7.99
CA ILE A 799 -22.68 11.55 -8.32
C ILE A 799 -21.77 12.01 -7.19
N LYS A 800 -20.58 12.49 -7.54
CA LYS A 800 -19.62 13.02 -6.56
C LYS A 800 -19.34 14.51 -6.80
N ILE A 801 -19.80 15.33 -5.87
CA ILE A 801 -19.67 16.79 -5.92
C ILE A 801 -18.52 17.22 -5.01
N LYS A 802 -17.62 18.09 -5.50
CA LYS A 802 -16.53 18.70 -4.73
C LYS A 802 -16.59 20.21 -4.89
N TRP A 803 -16.68 20.95 -3.79
CA TRP A 803 -16.81 22.40 -3.83
C TRP A 803 -15.96 23.12 -2.80
N LEU A 804 -15.78 24.42 -3.04
CA LEU A 804 -15.25 25.40 -2.11
C LEU A 804 -16.41 26.23 -1.58
N THR A 805 -16.60 26.24 -0.26
CA THR A 805 -17.56 27.15 0.39
C THR A 805 -17.13 28.61 0.15
N SER A 806 -18.03 29.56 0.42
CA SER A 806 -17.68 31.00 0.42
C SER A 806 -16.50 31.33 1.34
N GLU A 807 -16.32 30.58 2.42
CA GLU A 807 -15.20 30.67 3.37
C GLU A 807 -13.91 29.97 2.90
N GLY A 808 -13.92 29.35 1.71
CA GLY A 808 -12.77 28.61 1.17
C GLY A 808 -12.59 27.19 1.72
N LEU A 809 -13.55 26.68 2.51
CA LEU A 809 -13.49 25.31 3.03
C LEU A 809 -13.75 24.30 1.92
N LYS A 810 -12.97 23.22 1.95
CA LYS A 810 -13.03 22.14 0.95
C LYS A 810 -14.03 21.09 1.38
N LYS A 811 -15.16 20.97 0.67
CA LYS A 811 -16.19 19.96 0.95
C LYS A 811 -16.35 18.94 -0.18
N THR A 812 -16.84 17.76 0.15
CA THR A 812 -17.09 16.67 -0.80
C THR A 812 -18.33 15.91 -0.37
N LEU A 813 -19.21 15.67 -1.33
CA LEU A 813 -20.50 15.05 -1.16
C LEU A 813 -20.67 13.95 -2.20
N ALA A 814 -21.21 12.81 -1.78
CA ALA A 814 -21.59 11.72 -2.68
C ALA A 814 -23.10 11.53 -2.58
N ILE A 815 -23.75 11.50 -3.73
CA ILE A 815 -25.18 11.24 -3.88
C ILE A 815 -25.29 9.89 -4.59
N SER A 816 -26.08 8.97 -4.05
CA SER A 816 -26.17 7.60 -4.56
C SER A 816 -27.60 7.23 -4.91
N GLY A 817 -27.73 6.24 -5.81
CA GLY A 817 -29.03 5.65 -6.15
C GLY A 817 -29.85 6.40 -7.21
N LEU A 818 -29.26 7.35 -7.93
CA LEU A 818 -29.97 8.12 -8.96
C LEU A 818 -29.89 7.47 -10.35
N ARG A 819 -30.26 6.19 -10.46
CA ARG A 819 -30.13 5.43 -11.71
C ARG A 819 -30.90 6.04 -12.89
N HIS A 820 -32.01 6.75 -12.61
CA HIS A 820 -32.82 7.40 -13.63
C HIS A 820 -32.16 8.63 -14.26
N VAL A 821 -31.08 9.17 -13.69
CA VAL A 821 -30.33 10.29 -14.27
C VAL A 821 -29.12 9.86 -15.11
N VAL A 822 -28.85 8.55 -15.20
CA VAL A 822 -27.75 8.02 -15.99
C VAL A 822 -27.95 8.41 -17.46
N PRO A 823 -26.93 9.00 -18.12
CA PRO A 823 -26.91 9.24 -19.57
C PRO A 823 -27.37 8.02 -20.36
N GLN A 824 -28.31 8.23 -21.28
CA GLN A 824 -28.75 7.16 -22.18
C GLN A 824 -27.77 7.02 -23.35
N ARG A 825 -27.12 8.13 -23.73
CA ARG A 825 -26.00 8.16 -24.68
C ARG A 825 -24.74 8.61 -23.97
N GLY A 826 -23.59 8.07 -24.39
CA GLY A 826 -22.29 8.44 -23.84
C GLY A 826 -21.99 9.94 -23.93
N LEU A 827 -22.59 10.65 -24.88
CA LEU A 827 -22.41 12.08 -25.12
C LEU A 827 -23.33 12.99 -24.29
N ASP A 828 -24.35 12.45 -23.63
CA ASP A 828 -25.29 13.29 -22.90
C ASP A 828 -24.62 13.89 -21.66
N CYS A 829 -24.68 15.22 -21.54
CA CYS A 829 -24.24 15.90 -20.32
C CYS A 829 -25.35 15.94 -19.26
N ARG A 830 -24.94 16.00 -18.00
CA ARG A 830 -25.82 16.28 -16.85
C ARG A 830 -25.30 17.50 -16.13
N ALA A 831 -26.18 18.38 -15.66
CA ALA A 831 -25.80 19.55 -14.88
C ALA A 831 -26.67 19.71 -13.64
N LEU A 832 -26.14 20.42 -12.64
CA LEU A 832 -26.88 20.75 -11.42
C LEU A 832 -27.69 22.04 -11.60
N SER A 833 -28.94 22.05 -11.15
CA SER A 833 -29.78 23.24 -11.05
C SER A 833 -30.38 23.37 -9.65
N PHE A 834 -30.13 24.48 -8.98
CA PHE A 834 -30.56 24.73 -7.60
C PHE A 834 -31.84 25.56 -7.59
N THR A 835 -32.97 24.89 -7.39
CA THR A 835 -34.33 25.49 -7.40
C THR A 835 -34.84 25.71 -5.98
N GLU A 836 -36.00 26.32 -5.81
CA GLU A 836 -36.63 26.45 -4.48
C GLU A 836 -37.10 25.11 -3.90
N HIS A 837 -37.35 24.12 -4.77
CA HIS A 837 -37.85 22.80 -4.40
C HIS A 837 -36.74 21.79 -4.07
N GLY A 838 -35.49 22.06 -4.46
CA GLY A 838 -34.35 21.18 -4.20
C GLY A 838 -33.22 21.33 -5.21
N ILE A 839 -32.55 20.23 -5.52
CA ILE A 839 -31.51 20.16 -6.55
C ILE A 839 -32.05 19.32 -7.71
N ASP A 840 -32.25 19.95 -8.86
CA ASP A 840 -32.55 19.26 -10.12
C ASP A 840 -31.25 18.85 -10.81
N ILE A 841 -31.25 17.65 -11.38
CA ILE A 841 -30.28 17.21 -12.37
C ILE A 841 -30.95 17.39 -13.73
N VAL A 842 -30.39 18.27 -14.54
CA VAL A 842 -30.95 18.63 -15.84
C VAL A 842 -30.11 18.02 -16.96
N ASP A 843 -30.77 17.70 -18.07
CA ASP A 843 -30.08 17.37 -19.31
C ASP A 843 -29.48 18.63 -19.97
N ALA A 844 -28.81 18.44 -21.11
CA ALA A 844 -28.21 19.53 -21.86
C ALA A 844 -29.23 20.54 -22.43
N THR A 845 -30.52 20.18 -22.48
CA THR A 845 -31.62 21.07 -22.91
C THR A 845 -32.19 21.91 -21.77
N GLY A 846 -31.77 21.64 -20.54
CA GLY A 846 -32.30 22.28 -19.34
C GLY A 846 -33.55 21.63 -18.80
N ARG A 847 -33.96 20.48 -19.34
CA ARG A 847 -35.10 19.72 -18.84
C ARG A 847 -34.69 18.96 -17.57
N PRO A 848 -35.43 19.09 -16.46
CA PRO A 848 -35.15 18.35 -15.24
C PRO A 848 -35.48 16.86 -15.41
N ILE A 849 -34.59 16.00 -14.90
CA ILE A 849 -34.76 14.55 -14.90
C ILE A 849 -35.18 14.15 -13.49
N ARG A 850 -36.47 13.88 -13.31
CA ARG A 850 -37.06 13.56 -12.01
C ARG A 850 -37.45 12.09 -11.94
N PRO A 851 -37.39 11.46 -10.76
CA PRO A 851 -37.94 10.13 -10.58
C PRO A 851 -39.45 10.19 -10.88
N HIS A 852 -39.92 9.25 -11.70
CA HIS A 852 -41.34 9.03 -11.91
C HIS A 852 -41.70 7.72 -11.22
N GLU A 853 -42.40 7.82 -10.09
CA GLU A 853 -42.98 6.65 -9.45
C GLU A 853 -44.40 6.44 -10.00
N PRO A 854 -44.73 5.26 -10.58
CA PRO A 854 -46.02 5.02 -11.25
C PRO A 854 -47.27 5.27 -10.37
N TRP A 855 -47.11 5.34 -9.05
CA TRP A 855 -48.18 5.53 -8.08
C TRP A 855 -48.29 6.97 -7.54
N GLU A 856 -47.33 7.85 -7.83
CA GLU A 856 -47.44 9.27 -7.47
C GLU A 856 -48.21 10.03 -8.54
N LYS A 857 -49.28 10.74 -8.14
CA LYS A 857 -50.12 11.53 -9.06
C LYS A 857 -49.36 12.69 -9.69
N ASP A 858 -48.38 13.23 -8.97
CA ASP A 858 -47.55 14.35 -9.40
C ASP A 858 -46.07 13.95 -9.36
N PRO A 859 -45.27 14.28 -10.39
CA PRO A 859 -43.84 14.01 -10.37
C PRO A 859 -43.15 14.83 -9.27
N ALA A 860 -42.09 14.28 -8.70
CA ALA A 860 -41.29 14.98 -7.69
C ALA A 860 -40.91 16.40 -8.17
N PRO A 861 -40.98 17.42 -7.30
CA PRO A 861 -40.78 18.83 -7.67
C PRO A 861 -39.30 19.17 -7.91
N ALA A 862 -38.39 18.25 -7.62
CA ALA A 862 -36.98 18.29 -8.02
C ALA A 862 -36.42 16.86 -8.13
N THR A 863 -35.29 16.66 -8.81
CA THR A 863 -34.58 15.36 -8.80
C THR A 863 -34.20 14.92 -7.38
N LEU A 864 -33.74 15.88 -6.58
CA LEU A 864 -33.45 15.73 -5.15
C LEU A 864 -34.28 16.76 -4.38
N PRO A 865 -35.53 16.44 -4.03
CA PRO A 865 -36.40 17.34 -3.30
C PRO A 865 -35.85 17.67 -1.92
N ARG A 866 -36.12 18.87 -1.41
CA ARG A 866 -35.63 19.33 -0.10
C ARG A 866 -35.93 18.33 1.03
N TRP A 867 -37.10 17.68 1.04
CA TRP A 867 -37.46 16.70 2.09
C TRP A 867 -36.52 15.50 2.20
N THR A 868 -35.71 15.22 1.18
CA THR A 868 -34.68 14.17 1.21
C THR A 868 -33.46 14.55 2.06
N PHE A 869 -33.31 15.82 2.46
CA PHE A 869 -32.14 16.34 3.18
C PHE A 869 -32.12 15.98 4.69
N LYS A 870 -33.06 15.15 5.15
CA LYS A 870 -33.25 14.79 6.56
C LYS A 870 -32.11 13.94 7.14
N SER A 871 -31.33 13.24 6.30
CA SER A 871 -30.23 12.37 6.75
C SER A 871 -28.96 13.17 7.11
N LYS A 872 -27.97 12.54 7.75
CA LYS A 872 -26.68 13.17 8.06
C LYS A 872 -25.95 13.61 6.79
N GLU A 873 -25.98 12.77 5.76
CA GLU A 873 -25.48 13.08 4.42
C GLU A 873 -26.37 14.15 3.74
N GLY A 874 -27.68 14.11 4.00
CA GLY A 874 -28.66 15.10 3.59
C GLY A 874 -28.40 16.51 4.12
N GLN A 875 -27.82 16.64 5.32
CA GLN A 875 -27.43 17.95 5.87
C GLN A 875 -26.29 18.61 5.08
N LEU A 876 -25.37 17.83 4.50
CA LEU A 876 -24.38 18.36 3.56
C LEU A 876 -25.01 18.76 2.23
N LEU A 877 -26.04 18.06 1.78
CA LEU A 877 -26.86 18.46 0.62
C LEU A 877 -27.55 19.80 0.87
N GLN A 878 -28.17 19.94 2.05
CA GLN A 878 -28.84 21.15 2.46
C GLN A 878 -27.86 22.32 2.51
N GLU A 879 -26.69 22.13 3.12
CA GLU A 879 -25.67 23.17 3.19
C GLU A 879 -25.19 23.60 1.80
N LEU A 880 -24.95 22.65 0.89
CA LEU A 880 -24.61 22.96 -0.49
C LEU A 880 -25.74 23.76 -1.17
N TRP A 881 -26.99 23.33 -1.01
CA TRP A 881 -28.16 24.00 -1.59
C TRP A 881 -28.32 25.44 -1.07
N GLU A 882 -28.24 25.63 0.25
CA GLU A 882 -28.29 26.94 0.90
C GLU A 882 -27.15 27.85 0.40
N SER A 883 -25.92 27.34 0.40
CA SER A 883 -24.74 28.11 -0.01
C SER A 883 -24.84 28.60 -1.46
N VAL A 884 -25.28 27.73 -2.38
CA VAL A 884 -25.43 28.08 -3.80
C VAL A 884 -26.57 29.09 -3.98
N ARG A 885 -27.75 28.85 -3.37
CA ARG A 885 -28.89 29.77 -3.45
C ARG A 885 -28.56 31.17 -2.91
N ALA A 886 -27.88 31.25 -1.75
CA ALA A 886 -27.38 32.51 -1.19
C ALA A 886 -26.46 33.23 -2.18
N SER A 887 -25.48 32.52 -2.73
CA SER A 887 -24.50 33.14 -3.65
C SER A 887 -25.11 33.68 -4.95
N LEU A 888 -26.30 33.20 -5.32
CA LEU A 888 -27.05 33.64 -6.50
C LEU A 888 -28.07 34.76 -6.18
N GLY A 889 -28.11 35.23 -4.93
CA GLY A 889 -29.04 36.27 -4.47
C GLY A 889 -30.47 35.80 -4.30
N TYR A 890 -30.71 34.49 -4.16
CA TYR A 890 -32.05 33.97 -3.93
C TYR A 890 -32.41 33.91 -2.45
N ASN A 891 -33.69 34.15 -2.14
CA ASN A 891 -34.21 33.91 -0.80
C ASN A 891 -34.10 32.43 -0.43
N ILE A 892 -33.46 32.17 0.71
CA ILE A 892 -33.36 30.86 1.32
C ILE A 892 -34.47 30.77 2.36
N SER A 893 -35.28 29.73 2.28
CA SER A 893 -36.30 29.43 3.29
C SER A 893 -35.65 29.30 4.67
N THR A 894 -36.16 30.05 5.64
CA THR A 894 -35.70 30.03 7.05
C THR A 894 -35.99 28.70 7.74
N GLU A 895 -36.91 27.90 7.20
CA GLU A 895 -37.24 26.56 7.67
C GLU A 895 -36.18 25.55 7.20
N ARG A 896 -35.07 25.51 7.95
CA ARG A 896 -34.05 24.47 7.85
C ARG A 896 -34.68 23.11 8.16
N ILE A 897 -34.53 22.15 7.24
CA ILE A 897 -34.96 20.77 7.49
C ILE A 897 -34.10 20.18 8.59
N LYS A 898 -34.70 20.04 9.78
CA LYS A 898 -34.00 19.48 10.93
C LYS A 898 -33.60 18.04 10.62
N CYS A 899 -32.34 17.71 10.93
CA CYS A 899 -31.89 16.33 10.94
C CYS A 899 -32.83 15.53 11.83
N VAL A 900 -33.50 14.52 11.29
CA VAL A 900 -34.35 13.67 12.11
C VAL A 900 -33.41 12.83 12.97
N PRO A 901 -33.42 12.96 14.32
CA PRO A 901 -32.69 12.04 15.17
C PRO A 901 -33.19 10.66 14.79
N ARG A 902 -32.30 9.72 14.44
CA ARG A 902 -32.69 8.34 14.09
C ARG A 902 -33.44 7.71 15.27
N LYS A 903 -34.75 7.91 15.38
CA LYS A 903 -35.64 7.00 16.08
C LYS A 903 -35.69 5.76 15.21
N ARG A 904 -34.76 4.85 15.48
CA ARG A 904 -34.71 3.53 14.85
C ARG A 904 -35.98 2.78 15.21
N ASN A 905 -36.92 2.69 14.28
CA ASN A 905 -37.89 1.62 14.30
C ASN A 905 -37.13 0.36 13.84
N GLY A 906 -36.58 -0.40 14.80
CA GLY A 906 -35.84 -1.66 14.57
C GLY A 906 -34.32 -1.54 14.68
N VAL A 907 -33.69 -2.54 15.31
CA VAL A 907 -32.22 -2.65 15.33
C VAL A 907 -31.80 -3.12 13.94
N GLY A 908 -31.06 -2.29 13.20
CA GLY A 908 -30.47 -2.74 11.94
C GLY A 908 -29.53 -3.92 12.19
N LEU A 909 -29.48 -4.90 11.29
CA LEU A 909 -28.61 -6.09 11.36
C LEU A 909 -27.30 -5.80 12.09
N ILE A 910 -27.06 -6.50 13.19
CA ILE A 910 -25.92 -6.25 14.06
C ILE A 910 -24.65 -6.60 13.28
N PRO A 911 -23.81 -5.62 12.91
CA PRO A 911 -22.58 -5.91 12.20
C PRO A 911 -21.58 -6.58 13.15
N SER A 912 -20.69 -7.42 12.62
CA SER A 912 -19.76 -8.24 13.42
C SER A 912 -18.78 -7.45 14.32
N ASN A 913 -18.76 -6.13 14.19
CA ASN A 913 -17.88 -5.20 14.90
C ASN A 913 -18.63 -4.23 15.83
N SER A 914 -19.94 -4.33 16.01
CA SER A 914 -20.68 -3.51 16.98
C SER A 914 -20.54 -4.06 18.40
N ASN A 915 -19.48 -3.66 19.10
CA ASN A 915 -19.25 -3.99 20.52
C ASN A 915 -20.07 -3.11 21.50
N ALA A 916 -20.90 -2.18 21.00
CA ALA A 916 -21.47 -1.10 21.80
C ALA A 916 -22.87 -1.40 22.39
N GLU A 917 -23.54 -2.46 21.93
CA GLU A 917 -24.83 -2.85 22.47
C GLU A 917 -24.84 -4.38 22.51
N ILE A 918 -24.73 -4.97 23.71
CA ILE A 918 -25.10 -6.36 23.93
C ILE A 918 -26.62 -6.29 24.14
N PRO A 919 -27.46 -6.55 23.12
CA PRO A 919 -28.90 -6.68 23.38
C PRO A 919 -29.06 -7.72 24.49
N ARG A 920 -29.89 -7.41 25.50
CA ARG A 920 -30.18 -8.37 26.58
C ARG A 920 -30.55 -9.70 25.92
N GLN A 921 -29.76 -10.73 26.20
CA GLN A 921 -29.94 -12.07 25.66
C GLN A 921 -31.38 -12.52 25.95
N ASN A 922 -32.01 -13.22 25.00
CA ASN A 922 -33.37 -13.77 25.11
C ASN A 922 -34.54 -12.79 24.91
N ARG A 923 -34.33 -11.61 24.30
CA ARG A 923 -35.46 -10.76 23.89
C ARG A 923 -35.95 -11.15 22.49
N PRO A 924 -37.22 -11.54 22.29
CA PRO A 924 -37.75 -11.77 20.95
C PRO A 924 -37.72 -10.47 20.12
N PRO A 925 -37.25 -10.52 18.87
CA PRO A 925 -37.29 -9.38 17.96
C PRO A 925 -38.74 -9.05 17.60
N GLY A 926 -39.05 -7.75 17.44
CA GLY A 926 -40.37 -7.36 16.94
C GLY A 926 -40.56 -7.77 15.47
N VAL A 927 -41.82 -7.84 15.01
CA VAL A 927 -42.23 -8.22 13.63
C VAL A 927 -41.66 -7.31 12.53
N LYS A 928 -41.01 -6.19 12.87
CA LYS A 928 -40.34 -5.33 11.89
C LYS A 928 -38.82 -5.25 12.10
N ASP A 929 -38.26 -6.08 12.97
CA ASP A 929 -36.83 -6.11 13.28
C ASP A 929 -36.06 -6.93 12.24
N ALA A 930 -34.83 -6.54 11.92
CA ALA A 930 -34.06 -7.21 10.90
C ALA A 930 -33.78 -8.70 11.21
N ASN A 931 -33.76 -9.07 12.49
CA ASN A 931 -33.46 -10.42 12.93
C ASN A 931 -34.69 -11.30 13.19
N TYR A 932 -35.91 -10.80 12.96
CA TYR A 932 -37.14 -11.56 13.13
C TYR A 932 -37.14 -12.89 12.38
N LEU A 933 -36.69 -12.89 11.12
CA LEU A 933 -36.61 -14.09 10.29
C LEU A 933 -35.63 -15.12 10.88
N LEU A 934 -34.46 -14.66 11.32
CA LEU A 934 -33.46 -15.54 11.94
C LEU A 934 -33.97 -16.13 13.26
N TYR A 935 -34.63 -15.32 14.09
CA TYR A 935 -35.22 -15.78 15.35
C TYR A 935 -36.29 -16.85 15.13
N HIS A 936 -37.24 -16.61 14.22
CA HIS A 936 -38.28 -17.59 13.90
C HIS A 936 -37.70 -18.88 13.32
N PHE A 937 -36.73 -18.78 12.41
CA PHE A 937 -36.04 -19.95 11.89
C PHE A 937 -35.36 -20.78 12.99
N LEU A 938 -34.66 -20.12 13.92
CA LEU A 938 -34.00 -20.81 15.03
C LEU A 938 -35.00 -21.52 15.93
N ASN A 939 -36.16 -20.91 16.20
CA ASN A 939 -37.21 -21.52 17.02
C ASN A 939 -37.92 -22.68 16.33
N GLU A 940 -38.13 -22.58 15.02
CA GLU A 940 -38.74 -23.65 14.22
C GLU A 940 -37.80 -24.84 14.08
N ARG A 941 -36.53 -24.61 13.72
CA ARG A 941 -35.58 -25.70 13.38
C ARG A 941 -34.77 -26.21 14.57
N PHE A 942 -34.53 -25.38 15.59
CA PHE A 942 -33.70 -25.71 16.75
C PHE A 942 -34.41 -25.42 18.08
N PRO A 943 -35.66 -25.87 18.34
CA PRO A 943 -36.38 -25.50 19.56
C PRO A 943 -35.59 -25.80 20.84
N ASN A 944 -34.94 -26.96 20.89
CA ASN A 944 -34.15 -27.42 22.05
C ASN A 944 -32.65 -27.10 21.96
N GLY A 945 -32.26 -26.20 21.05
CA GLY A 945 -30.86 -25.95 20.71
C GLY A 945 -30.35 -26.94 19.68
N GLY A 946 -29.04 -27.13 19.59
CA GLY A 946 -28.42 -28.08 18.66
C GLY A 946 -27.21 -27.50 17.95
N THR A 947 -26.97 -27.95 16.72
CA THR A 947 -25.81 -27.54 15.92
C THR A 947 -26.29 -26.98 14.59
N PHE A 948 -26.02 -25.69 14.34
CA PHE A 948 -26.23 -25.06 13.04
C PHE A 948 -24.94 -25.18 12.23
N ARG A 949 -25.01 -25.86 11.08
CA ARG A 949 -23.87 -26.06 10.17
C ARG A 949 -23.99 -25.22 8.91
N THR A 950 -22.89 -24.60 8.49
CA THR A 950 -22.87 -23.71 7.31
C THR A 950 -22.39 -24.40 6.02
N ALA A 951 -21.93 -25.65 6.10
CA ALA A 951 -21.53 -26.42 4.92
C ALA A 951 -22.75 -26.90 4.12
N SER A 952 -22.62 -27.08 2.81
CA SER A 952 -23.59 -27.84 2.01
C SER A 952 -23.30 -29.35 2.12
N ARG A 953 -24.26 -30.24 1.84
CA ARG A 953 -23.98 -31.70 1.82
C ARG A 953 -22.98 -32.10 0.75
N GLU A 954 -22.88 -31.30 -0.33
CA GLU A 954 -21.84 -31.49 -1.34
C GLU A 954 -20.43 -31.37 -0.76
N LYS A 955 -20.23 -30.54 0.27
CA LYS A 955 -18.91 -30.30 0.88
C LYS A 955 -18.64 -31.18 2.10
N ASP A 956 -19.67 -31.47 2.89
CA ASP A 956 -19.61 -32.45 3.96
C ASP A 956 -20.89 -33.26 3.98
N VAL A 957 -20.76 -34.56 3.72
CA VAL A 957 -21.88 -35.51 3.72
C VAL A 957 -22.63 -35.50 5.06
N ASN A 958 -21.94 -35.15 6.16
CA ASN A 958 -22.53 -35.01 7.49
C ASN A 958 -23.12 -33.61 7.78
N SER A 959 -23.20 -32.73 6.78
CA SER A 959 -23.82 -31.43 6.93
C SER A 959 -25.34 -31.55 7.05
N THR A 960 -25.89 -30.73 7.93
CA THR A 960 -27.33 -30.55 8.15
C THR A 960 -27.95 -29.47 7.24
N GLU A 961 -27.15 -28.82 6.39
CA GLU A 961 -27.59 -27.80 5.41
C GLU A 961 -28.39 -26.64 6.02
N ASP A 962 -28.08 -26.27 7.27
CA ASP A 962 -28.91 -25.31 8.00
C ASP A 962 -28.86 -23.89 7.43
N LEU A 963 -27.75 -23.53 6.79
CA LEU A 963 -27.66 -22.27 6.05
C LEU A 963 -28.61 -22.24 4.85
N GLU A 964 -28.65 -23.31 4.06
CA GLU A 964 -29.53 -23.44 2.89
C GLU A 964 -30.99 -23.52 3.33
N ALA A 965 -31.25 -24.20 4.46
CA ALA A 965 -32.56 -24.22 5.09
C ALA A 965 -32.99 -22.81 5.54
N PHE A 966 -32.09 -21.99 6.09
CA PHE A 966 -32.40 -20.61 6.46
C PHE A 966 -32.65 -19.71 5.24
N VAL A 967 -31.87 -19.88 4.17
CA VAL A 967 -32.11 -19.19 2.88
C VAL A 967 -33.47 -19.58 2.32
N SER A 968 -33.81 -20.87 2.35
CA SER A 968 -35.12 -21.38 1.93
C SER A 968 -36.26 -20.88 2.81
N PHE A 969 -36.03 -20.77 4.12
CA PHE A 969 -36.96 -20.15 5.07
C PHE A 969 -37.26 -18.69 4.70
N CYS A 970 -36.23 -17.89 4.37
CA CYS A 970 -36.40 -16.51 3.92
C CYS A 970 -37.20 -16.41 2.60
N LYS A 971 -37.18 -17.45 1.76
CA LYS A 971 -37.88 -17.51 0.47
C LYS A 971 -39.35 -17.95 0.57
N ARG A 972 -39.84 -18.36 1.76
CA ARG A 972 -41.24 -18.78 1.93
C ARG A 972 -42.20 -17.64 1.57
N PRO A 973 -43.39 -17.93 1.00
CA PRO A 973 -44.36 -16.92 0.61
C PRO A 973 -44.71 -15.95 1.75
N GLU A 974 -44.87 -16.44 2.99
CA GLU A 974 -45.18 -15.60 4.15
C GLU A 974 -44.09 -14.57 4.52
N TYR A 975 -42.84 -14.82 4.12
CA TYR A 975 -41.70 -13.94 4.40
C TYR A 975 -41.20 -13.19 3.16
N SER A 976 -41.71 -13.49 1.96
CA SER A 976 -41.33 -12.82 0.72
C SER A 976 -41.52 -11.30 0.76
N VAL A 977 -42.55 -10.83 1.48
CA VAL A 977 -42.88 -9.41 1.68
C VAL A 977 -42.22 -8.79 2.92
N TYR A 978 -41.43 -9.55 3.68
CA TYR A 978 -40.78 -9.02 4.88
C TYR A 978 -39.70 -7.98 4.52
N PRO A 979 -39.63 -6.82 5.21
CA PRO A 979 -38.75 -5.70 4.82
C PRO A 979 -37.25 -6.03 4.73
N TYR A 980 -36.80 -7.11 5.36
CA TYR A 980 -35.41 -7.53 5.41
C TYR A 980 -35.11 -8.83 4.65
N THR A 981 -36.09 -9.46 3.99
CA THR A 981 -35.87 -10.69 3.21
C THR A 981 -34.85 -10.49 2.11
N ALA A 982 -35.01 -9.46 1.27
CA ALA A 982 -34.07 -9.13 0.21
C ALA A 982 -32.64 -8.91 0.75
N LYS A 983 -32.51 -8.34 1.94
CA LYS A 983 -31.21 -8.09 2.58
C LYS A 983 -30.55 -9.36 3.08
N TRP A 984 -31.29 -10.27 3.71
CA TRP A 984 -30.75 -11.57 4.13
C TRP A 984 -30.32 -12.42 2.93
N LEU A 985 -31.13 -12.43 1.87
CA LEU A 985 -30.82 -13.14 0.62
C LEU A 985 -29.58 -12.57 -0.06
N ASP A 986 -29.44 -11.25 -0.20
CA ASP A 986 -28.24 -10.61 -0.78
C ASP A 986 -26.92 -11.01 -0.07
N MET A 987 -27.00 -11.28 1.24
CA MET A 987 -25.83 -11.67 2.03
C MET A 987 -25.54 -13.17 2.03
N LEU A 988 -26.58 -14.01 2.02
CA LEU A 988 -26.45 -15.46 2.29
C LEU A 988 -26.77 -16.33 1.07
N ASP A 989 -27.60 -15.88 0.14
CA ASP A 989 -27.99 -16.60 -1.08
C ASP A 989 -27.01 -16.29 -2.24
N ARG A 990 -25.73 -16.59 -2.00
CA ARG A 990 -24.65 -16.30 -2.95
C ARG A 990 -23.55 -17.36 -2.87
N PRO A 991 -22.68 -17.51 -3.90
CA PRO A 991 -21.65 -18.56 -3.93
C PRO A 991 -20.67 -18.54 -2.74
N ARG A 992 -20.50 -17.38 -2.09
CA ARG A 992 -19.69 -17.18 -0.88
C ARG A 992 -20.51 -16.46 0.21
N PRO A 993 -21.34 -17.17 0.97
CA PRO A 993 -22.26 -16.57 1.93
C PRO A 993 -21.51 -15.78 3.02
N PHE A 994 -22.09 -14.67 3.48
CA PHE A 994 -21.48 -13.83 4.53
C PHE A 994 -21.68 -14.39 5.94
N ILE A 995 -21.11 -15.57 6.22
CA ILE A 995 -21.33 -16.32 7.47
C ILE A 995 -20.99 -15.53 8.75
N ALA A 996 -20.06 -14.58 8.68
CA ALA A 996 -19.64 -13.77 9.82
C ALA A 996 -20.78 -12.95 10.46
N ILE A 997 -21.88 -12.73 9.73
CA ILE A 997 -23.07 -12.04 10.26
C ILE A 997 -23.90 -12.93 11.20
N LEU A 998 -23.81 -14.26 11.10
CA LEU A 998 -24.69 -15.16 11.86
C LEU A 998 -24.31 -15.20 13.34
N ALA A 999 -23.04 -15.38 13.71
CA ALA A 999 -22.59 -15.41 15.11
C ALA A 999 -23.15 -14.29 16.00
N PRO A 1000 -22.98 -12.99 15.68
CA PRO A 1000 -23.47 -11.92 16.53
C PRO A 1000 -25.00 -11.86 16.59
N ASN A 1001 -25.70 -12.19 15.49
CA ASN A 1001 -27.16 -12.15 15.46
C ASN A 1001 -27.79 -13.37 16.16
N ILE A 1002 -27.20 -14.56 16.08
CA ILE A 1002 -27.63 -15.74 16.86
C ILE A 1002 -27.42 -15.49 18.36
N ARG A 1003 -26.29 -14.90 18.76
CA ARG A 1003 -25.97 -14.59 20.17
C ARG A 1003 -26.96 -13.63 20.83
N ALA A 1004 -27.71 -12.84 20.05
CA ALA A 1004 -28.76 -11.99 20.58
C ALA A 1004 -29.94 -12.80 21.16
N TYR A 1005 -30.15 -14.02 20.66
CA TYR A 1005 -31.32 -14.85 21.00
C TYR A 1005 -30.97 -16.12 21.75
N ARG A 1006 -29.76 -16.65 21.58
CA ARG A 1006 -29.35 -17.95 22.12
C ARG A 1006 -27.90 -17.92 22.57
N LEU A 1007 -27.56 -18.78 23.54
CA LEU A 1007 -26.17 -19.14 23.77
C LEU A 1007 -25.60 -19.72 22.47
N CYS A 1008 -24.52 -19.15 21.97
CA CYS A 1008 -23.94 -19.55 20.69
C CYS A 1008 -22.40 -19.54 20.76
N LYS A 1009 -21.83 -20.75 20.67
CA LYS A 1009 -20.39 -20.96 20.51
C LYS A 1009 -20.12 -21.27 19.04
N ALA A 1010 -19.40 -20.37 18.38
CA ALA A 1010 -18.97 -20.57 16.99
C ALA A 1010 -17.60 -21.26 16.99
N ARG A 1011 -17.47 -22.36 16.25
CA ARG A 1011 -16.21 -23.05 16.00
C ARG A 1011 -15.98 -23.14 14.49
N VAL A 1012 -14.82 -22.67 14.03
CA VAL A 1012 -14.40 -22.86 12.65
C VAL A 1012 -13.67 -24.20 12.55
N THR A 1013 -14.10 -25.05 11.63
CA THR A 1013 -13.47 -26.34 11.34
C THR A 1013 -12.94 -26.35 9.91
N TYR A 1014 -12.00 -27.25 9.65
CA TYR A 1014 -11.35 -27.42 8.34
C TYR A 1014 -11.46 -28.87 7.86
N PRO A 1015 -12.67 -29.38 7.57
CA PRO A 1015 -12.84 -30.78 7.21
C PRO A 1015 -12.06 -31.08 5.92
N TYR A 1016 -11.48 -32.28 5.87
CA TYR A 1016 -10.75 -32.77 4.71
C TYR A 1016 -11.69 -33.59 3.83
N ILE A 1017 -11.86 -33.16 2.57
CA ILE A 1017 -12.61 -33.92 1.58
C ILE A 1017 -11.62 -34.84 0.88
N ALA A 1018 -11.66 -36.13 1.23
CA ALA A 1018 -10.72 -37.12 0.71
C ALA A 1018 -10.78 -37.27 -0.82
N SER A 1019 -11.98 -37.16 -1.42
CA SER A 1019 -12.17 -37.25 -2.86
C SER A 1019 -11.54 -36.09 -3.63
N GLU A 1020 -11.49 -34.89 -3.05
CA GLU A 1020 -10.93 -33.69 -3.71
C GLU A 1020 -9.52 -33.33 -3.26
N ARG A 1021 -8.99 -34.03 -2.24
CA ARG A 1021 -7.74 -33.69 -1.55
C ARG A 1021 -7.67 -32.21 -1.14
N ARG A 1022 -8.80 -31.65 -0.67
CA ARG A 1022 -8.92 -30.24 -0.27
C ARG A 1022 -9.53 -30.10 1.12
N HIS A 1023 -9.11 -29.05 1.81
CA HIS A 1023 -9.81 -28.57 3.01
C HIS A 1023 -10.81 -27.49 2.60
N PHE A 1024 -11.99 -27.47 3.23
CA PHE A 1024 -12.90 -26.34 3.16
C PHE A 1024 -13.12 -25.76 4.55
N THR A 1025 -13.51 -24.49 4.62
CA THR A 1025 -13.81 -23.84 5.90
C THR A 1025 -15.28 -24.00 6.21
N GLU A 1026 -15.61 -24.59 7.34
CA GLU A 1026 -16.97 -24.63 7.89
C GLU A 1026 -17.02 -23.81 9.17
N THR A 1027 -18.09 -23.05 9.38
CA THR A 1027 -18.40 -22.50 10.70
C THR A 1027 -19.57 -23.28 11.29
N ILE A 1028 -19.34 -23.87 12.45
CA ILE A 1028 -20.34 -24.60 13.22
C ILE A 1028 -20.77 -23.72 14.39
N PHE A 1029 -22.08 -23.52 14.58
CA PHE A 1029 -22.62 -22.81 15.74
C PHE A 1029 -23.31 -23.82 16.66
N GLU A 1030 -22.75 -24.01 17.86
CA GLU A 1030 -23.39 -24.77 18.94
C GLU A 1030 -24.40 -23.85 19.64
N LEU A 1031 -25.68 -24.21 19.52
CA LEU A 1031 -26.82 -23.43 19.99
C LEU A 1031 -27.36 -24.00 21.31
N GLY A 1032 -27.53 -23.14 22.31
CA GLY A 1032 -28.32 -23.46 23.51
C GLY A 1032 -29.81 -23.58 23.20
N ALA A 1033 -30.55 -24.21 24.12
CA ALA A 1033 -32.00 -24.28 24.07
C ALA A 1033 -32.62 -22.87 24.02
N GLY A 1034 -33.76 -22.74 23.32
CA GLY A 1034 -34.57 -21.54 23.44
C GLY A 1034 -35.11 -21.44 24.86
N ASP A 1035 -35.14 -20.24 25.43
CA ASP A 1035 -35.82 -19.99 26.69
C ASP A 1035 -37.33 -20.20 26.44
N PRO A 1036 -38.03 -21.10 27.16
CA PRO A 1036 -39.44 -21.44 26.90
C PRO A 1036 -40.42 -20.36 27.41
N ASN A 1037 -40.08 -19.07 27.22
CA ASN A 1037 -40.92 -17.94 27.60
C ASN A 1037 -41.91 -17.55 26.50
#